data_AF-A0A2I0R4X0-F1
#
_entry.id   AF-A0A2I0R4X0-F1
#
_cell.length_a   1.000
_cell.length_b   1.000
_cell.length_c   1.000
_cell.angle_alpha   90.00
_cell.angle_beta   90.00
_cell.angle_gamma   90.00
#
_symmetry.space_group_name_H-M   'P 1'
#
loop_
_entity.id
_entity.type
_entity.pdbx_description
1 polymer ?
#
loop_
_entity_poly.entity_id
_entity_poly.type
_entity_poly.pdbx_seq_one_letter_code
_entity_poly.pdbx_strand_id
1 'polypeptide(L)'
;MKRLPTLLLLCLSLVLTITAQENYFLTPQNKAYLFHTVRKSPILEKNIGRYIVYSGKEITLPNGEINYDSTEQVIINQPELLKIYANEIQRSPKGLLAELANKMAIWELNKVLKSHRSNDLLNDGLLTDYEKFETKLLLYLPQKAKKNKKDGLQVHRKVLKLSNPTLTFKDKVAMLDGFASWTENEKKQVILAYNKAINEWVKERTHEIFKLLGGKAEYFVNVLTAAGDGSTTSGLFEEREKDERGRFNKGLPKAVGLFPYEPYIGIKPNSKKEKPEVLSMGHTIHQFETVGQGKETNVHLDVWGYNSEKQTTVVIQKGKKYYPLFGSGDTRFISPDSSFGEGMTYYSLIHRIQRDIADLEDKISGKRGLDYWIEHYEDKRDDTKLSIDKTEKELNDIRYSTITTNSKKYKTDSKRSKRKKRQEKVVQLYGKLKSIEKKLVALAEEKEQVLVKKQVLNRKVQQMYDLIGQKWVPFTEKNGLYIYADSTRFDLLTQEFTFPANAEKEVFEIKLLAIPISYKSSQFDEVMLHINITDALPNYTSQIQLKMNDVFGVDDYKLPQNVLLQPSDSIAVKEFFEALLDKKKDFNIIARGGGIGKWKNEQVVIGDQKSEIDHYPGETNEMRKDSKNDSIFKRLRSTEVYIKIDRSTCLEINSYTDPVRSNFKPISSDLIKVQRNYELSGNQMLSAYRAYTTLKTLKNELNILAGNYLTREEAAKVIDRLNKAISKSKVTVGPTSIKYKAF
;
A
#
# COMPACT_ATOMS: atom_id res chain seq x y z
N MET A 1 19.77 63.64 39.59
CA MET A 1 19.50 64.20 38.25
C MET A 1 20.79 64.04 37.44
N LYS A 2 20.92 63.42 36.27
CA LYS A 2 20.06 62.82 35.22
C LYS A 2 20.99 61.82 34.50
N ARG A 3 20.75 60.51 34.50
CA ARG A 3 20.00 59.71 33.50
C ARG A 3 20.29 60.08 32.03
N LEU A 4 20.99 59.13 31.35
CA LEU A 4 20.77 58.52 30.01
C LEU A 4 20.28 59.42 28.84
N PRO A 5 20.66 59.13 27.57
CA PRO A 5 20.57 57.79 26.99
C PRO A 5 21.72 57.34 26.07
N THR A 6 22.35 56.23 26.45
CA THR A 6 22.85 55.19 25.54
C THR A 6 21.63 54.44 25.01
N LEU A 7 21.01 54.96 23.96
CA LEU A 7 19.83 54.37 23.31
C LEU A 7 19.90 54.61 21.80
N LEU A 8 20.86 54.00 21.11
CA LEU A 8 20.80 53.92 19.64
C LEU A 8 21.70 52.84 19.00
N LEU A 9 22.02 51.74 19.70
CA LEU A 9 22.77 50.63 19.08
C LEU A 9 22.24 49.24 19.46
N LEU A 10 20.93 49.12 19.67
CA LEU A 10 20.27 47.85 19.99
C LEU A 10 18.93 47.66 19.26
N CYS A 11 18.82 48.16 18.01
CA CYS A 11 17.58 48.07 17.23
C CYS A 11 17.74 47.57 15.78
N LEU A 12 18.83 46.89 15.41
CA LEU A 12 18.86 46.19 14.12
C LEU A 12 19.21 44.70 14.31
N SER A 13 18.40 43.87 13.64
CA SER A 13 18.47 42.42 13.47
C SER A 13 18.21 41.53 14.70
N LEU A 14 16.98 41.58 15.23
CA LEU A 14 16.29 40.36 15.67
C LEU A 14 15.76 39.62 14.42
N VAL A 15 16.69 39.20 13.55
CA VAL A 15 16.40 38.10 12.63
C VAL A 15 16.45 36.87 13.52
N LEU A 16 15.28 36.42 13.97
CA LEU A 16 15.12 35.11 14.58
C LEU A 16 15.70 34.08 13.61
N THR A 17 16.94 33.69 13.84
CA THR A 17 17.52 32.50 13.24
C THR A 17 16.67 31.35 13.74
N ILE A 18 15.82 30.84 12.87
CA ILE A 18 15.28 29.49 13.01
C ILE A 18 16.52 28.62 13.13
N THR A 19 16.81 28.15 14.34
CA THR A 19 17.87 27.18 14.58
C THR A 19 17.43 25.90 13.89
N ALA A 20 17.81 25.77 12.62
CA ALA A 20 17.85 24.48 11.96
C ALA A 20 18.79 23.63 12.81
N GLN A 21 18.25 22.62 13.50
CA GLN A 21 19.09 21.60 14.10
C GLN A 21 19.82 20.91 12.95
N GLU A 22 21.14 21.06 12.89
CA GLU A 22 21.96 20.45 11.86
C GLU A 22 21.81 18.93 11.92
N ASN A 23 21.35 18.35 10.82
CA ASN A 23 21.27 16.90 10.67
C ASN A 23 22.68 16.34 10.42
N TYR A 24 23.38 16.01 11.51
CA TYR A 24 24.71 15.39 11.49
C TYR A 24 24.72 13.96 10.92
N PHE A 25 23.56 13.38 10.61
CA PHE A 25 23.43 11.96 10.22
C PHE A 25 23.38 11.70 8.70
N LEU A 26 23.19 12.73 7.85
CA LEU A 26 23.17 12.57 6.39
C LEU A 26 24.41 13.19 5.75
N THR A 27 25.10 12.40 4.92
CA THR A 27 26.17 12.89 4.03
C THR A 27 25.62 13.94 3.05
N PRO A 28 26.44 14.84 2.49
CA PRO A 28 26.00 15.79 1.47
C PRO A 28 25.28 15.12 0.29
N GLN A 29 25.75 13.93 -0.12
CA GLN A 29 25.14 13.12 -1.17
C GLN A 29 23.77 12.59 -0.76
N ASN A 30 23.63 12.12 0.49
CA ASN A 30 22.35 11.63 0.99
C ASN A 30 21.33 12.76 1.15
N LYS A 31 21.78 13.96 1.55
CA LYS A 31 20.95 15.18 1.58
C LYS A 31 20.44 15.56 0.20
N ALA A 32 21.32 15.60 -0.79
CA ALA A 32 20.96 15.92 -2.17
C ALA A 32 19.93 14.93 -2.75
N TYR A 33 20.17 13.63 -2.56
CA TYR A 33 19.26 12.60 -3.05
C TYR A 33 17.91 12.58 -2.31
N LEU A 34 17.90 12.82 -0.99
CA LEU A 34 16.67 12.98 -0.22
C LEU A 34 15.83 14.14 -0.77
N PHE A 35 16.45 15.28 -1.06
CA PHE A 35 15.77 16.41 -1.69
C PHE A 35 15.15 16.02 -3.03
N HIS A 36 15.93 15.40 -3.94
CA HIS A 36 15.43 14.96 -5.24
C HIS A 36 14.24 14.00 -5.07
N THR A 37 14.38 12.98 -4.22
CA THR A 37 13.36 11.96 -3.98
C THR A 37 12.05 12.57 -3.50
N VAL A 38 12.11 13.50 -2.54
CA VAL A 38 10.90 14.14 -2.02
C VAL A 38 10.25 15.01 -3.09
N ARG A 39 11.03 15.82 -3.81
CA ARG A 39 10.49 16.74 -4.81
C ARG A 39 9.86 16.03 -6.01
N LYS A 40 10.37 14.85 -6.39
CA LYS A 40 9.84 14.05 -7.50
C LYS A 40 8.71 13.10 -7.12
N SER A 41 8.52 12.79 -5.84
CA SER A 41 7.43 11.93 -5.39
C SER A 41 6.24 12.79 -4.95
N PRO A 42 5.11 12.81 -5.69
CA PRO A 42 3.98 13.69 -5.35
C PRO A 42 3.45 13.49 -3.93
N ILE A 43 3.45 12.25 -3.42
CA ILE A 43 3.00 11.94 -2.06
C ILE A 43 3.98 12.47 -1.00
N LEU A 44 5.29 12.38 -1.25
CA LEU A 44 6.31 12.87 -0.31
C LEU A 44 6.39 14.39 -0.36
N GLU A 45 6.33 15.01 -1.54
CA GLU A 45 6.34 16.46 -1.69
C GLU A 45 5.16 17.09 -0.95
N LYS A 46 3.96 16.51 -1.12
CA LYS A 46 2.74 16.98 -0.46
C LYS A 46 2.82 16.92 1.06
N ASN A 47 3.37 15.84 1.62
CA ASN A 47 3.31 15.56 3.06
C ASN A 47 4.58 15.98 3.82
N ILE A 48 5.75 15.93 3.17
CA ILE A 48 7.07 16.11 3.80
C ILE A 48 7.87 17.24 3.12
N GLY A 49 7.56 17.62 1.88
CA GLY A 49 8.33 18.58 1.07
C GLY A 49 8.55 19.95 1.73
N ARG A 50 7.57 20.43 2.50
CA ARG A 50 7.68 21.68 3.29
C ARG A 50 8.80 21.67 4.33
N TYR A 51 9.21 20.49 4.80
CA TYR A 51 10.23 20.32 5.82
C TYR A 51 11.66 20.26 5.24
N ILE A 52 11.78 20.33 3.91
CA ILE A 52 13.05 20.23 3.19
C ILE A 52 13.20 21.49 2.33
N VAL A 53 13.83 22.52 2.89
CA VAL A 53 13.91 23.85 2.30
C VAL A 53 15.26 24.05 1.62
N TYR A 54 15.23 24.23 0.30
CA TYR A 54 16.38 24.59 -0.50
C TYR A 54 16.42 26.12 -0.72
N SER A 55 17.53 26.76 -0.37
CA SER A 55 17.73 28.21 -0.52
C SER A 55 18.67 28.60 -1.65
N GLY A 56 19.14 27.64 -2.45
CA GLY A 56 19.98 27.90 -3.62
C GLY A 56 19.18 28.35 -4.84
N LYS A 57 19.89 28.63 -5.93
CA LYS A 57 19.27 29.05 -7.19
C LYS A 57 18.54 27.87 -7.85
N GLU A 58 17.32 28.11 -8.31
CA GLU A 58 16.59 27.14 -9.14
C GLU A 58 17.30 26.97 -10.49
N ILE A 59 17.63 25.72 -10.83
CA ILE A 59 18.26 25.36 -12.10
C ILE A 59 17.20 24.65 -12.93
N THR A 60 16.95 25.13 -14.14
CA THR A 60 15.95 24.56 -15.05
C THR A 60 16.58 23.95 -16.29
N LEU A 61 15.90 22.96 -16.87
CA LEU A 61 16.14 22.41 -18.19
C LEU A 61 15.62 23.38 -19.27
N PRO A 62 15.99 23.21 -20.56
CA PRO A 62 15.51 24.06 -21.65
C PRO A 62 13.98 24.09 -21.80
N ASN A 63 13.29 23.04 -21.34
CA ASN A 63 11.82 22.96 -21.32
C ASN A 63 11.17 23.68 -20.13
N GLY A 64 11.96 24.31 -19.24
CA GLY A 64 11.50 25.01 -18.05
C GLY A 64 11.32 24.14 -16.80
N GLU A 65 11.47 22.82 -16.90
CA GLU A 65 11.39 21.93 -15.73
C GLU A 65 12.62 22.03 -14.84
N ILE A 66 12.48 21.78 -13.54
CA ILE A 66 13.61 21.80 -12.61
C ILE A 66 14.62 20.70 -12.97
N ASN A 67 15.87 21.10 -13.13
CA ASN A 67 17.01 20.21 -13.30
C ASN A 67 17.51 19.72 -11.94
N TYR A 68 16.88 18.64 -11.46
CA TYR A 68 17.22 18.03 -10.18
C TYR A 68 18.68 17.53 -10.14
N ASP A 69 19.19 16.94 -11.22
CA ASP A 69 20.58 16.44 -11.28
C ASP A 69 21.61 17.55 -11.04
N SER A 70 21.37 18.76 -11.58
CA SER A 70 22.24 19.91 -11.35
C SER A 70 22.06 20.50 -9.95
N THR A 71 20.82 20.53 -9.45
CA THR A 71 20.50 21.00 -8.11
C THR A 71 21.15 20.11 -7.04
N GLU A 72 21.18 18.79 -7.26
CA GLU A 72 21.90 17.84 -6.42
C GLU A 72 23.39 18.17 -6.32
N GLN A 73 24.05 18.47 -7.44
CA GLN A 73 25.48 18.82 -7.43
C GLN A 73 25.72 20.10 -6.62
N VAL A 74 24.83 21.08 -6.70
CA VAL A 74 24.91 22.28 -5.87
C VAL A 74 24.78 21.91 -4.39
N ILE A 75 23.81 21.07 -4.02
CA ILE A 75 23.64 20.63 -2.63
C ILE A 75 24.85 19.80 -2.15
N ILE A 76 25.44 18.96 -2.98
CA ILE A 76 26.63 18.18 -2.63
C ILE A 76 27.81 19.10 -2.32
N ASN A 77 28.00 20.15 -3.14
CA ASN A 77 29.10 21.10 -2.98
C ASN A 77 28.86 22.13 -1.87
N GLN A 78 27.59 22.45 -1.60
CA GLN A 78 27.14 23.45 -0.62
C GLN A 78 25.94 22.91 0.20
N PRO A 79 26.17 21.92 1.08
CA PRO A 79 25.10 21.23 1.82
C PRO A 79 24.30 22.12 2.76
N GLU A 80 24.84 23.27 3.15
CA GLU A 80 24.18 24.30 3.97
C GLU A 80 23.01 24.99 3.26
N LEU A 81 22.95 24.92 1.93
CA LEU A 81 21.81 25.42 1.14
C LEU A 81 20.54 24.60 1.33
N LEU A 82 20.65 23.40 1.93
CA LEU A 82 19.52 22.53 2.19
C LEU A 82 19.27 22.42 3.70
N LYS A 83 18.16 22.99 4.16
CA LYS A 83 17.68 22.87 5.53
C LYS A 83 16.65 21.75 5.61
N ILE A 84 16.83 20.83 6.55
CA ILE A 84 15.94 19.69 6.76
C ILE A 84 15.46 19.72 8.22
N TYR A 85 14.16 19.87 8.44
CA TYR A 85 13.56 19.93 9.76
C TYR A 85 13.24 18.53 10.31
N ALA A 86 14.27 17.82 10.79
CA ALA A 86 14.14 16.42 11.20
C ALA A 86 13.07 16.17 12.27
N ASN A 87 12.87 17.09 13.22
CA ASN A 87 11.84 16.95 14.26
C ASN A 87 10.41 16.92 13.73
N GLU A 88 10.16 17.53 12.58
CA GLU A 88 8.85 17.48 11.93
C GLU A 88 8.74 16.28 10.99
N ILE A 89 9.84 15.94 10.30
CA ILE A 89 9.91 14.73 9.48
C ILE A 89 9.61 13.49 10.32
N GLN A 90 10.22 13.33 11.51
CA GLN A 90 9.98 12.16 12.36
C GLN A 90 8.50 11.98 12.78
N ARG A 91 7.71 13.07 12.77
CA ARG A 91 6.27 13.07 13.10
C ARG A 91 5.38 12.80 11.88
N SER A 92 5.96 12.63 10.69
CA SER A 92 5.22 12.26 9.49
C SER A 92 4.67 10.83 9.59
N PRO A 93 3.59 10.48 8.85
CA PRO A 93 3.08 9.12 8.78
C PRO A 93 4.19 8.08 8.54
N LYS A 94 4.14 6.97 9.28
CA LYS A 94 5.22 5.95 9.27
C LYS A 94 5.41 5.36 7.88
N GLY A 95 4.32 5.16 7.14
CA GLY A 95 4.36 4.67 5.76
C GLY A 95 5.18 5.57 4.84
N LEU A 96 4.98 6.89 4.93
CA LEU A 96 5.72 7.87 4.12
C LEU A 96 7.21 7.94 4.49
N LEU A 97 7.53 7.81 5.77
CA LEU A 97 8.93 7.70 6.21
C LEU A 97 9.59 6.42 5.69
N ALA A 98 8.87 5.31 5.70
CA ALA A 98 9.35 4.04 5.16
C ALA A 98 9.50 4.11 3.63
N GLU A 99 8.61 4.79 2.91
CA GLU A 99 8.71 5.03 1.46
C GLU A 99 9.96 5.84 1.12
N LEU A 100 10.18 6.97 1.80
CA LEU A 100 11.37 7.80 1.62
C LEU A 100 12.64 6.98 1.91
N ALA A 101 12.66 6.28 3.04
CA ALA A 101 13.77 5.42 3.42
C ALA A 101 14.03 4.29 2.39
N ASN A 102 12.97 3.72 1.83
CA ASN A 102 13.06 2.65 0.85
C ASN A 102 13.62 3.15 -0.49
N LYS A 103 13.15 4.32 -0.97
CA LYS A 103 13.71 4.97 -2.16
C LYS A 103 15.19 5.29 -1.99
N MET A 104 15.59 5.79 -0.81
CA MET A 104 17.01 6.00 -0.46
C MET A 104 17.80 4.69 -0.43
N ALA A 105 17.28 3.63 0.17
CA ALA A 105 17.95 2.33 0.21
C ALA A 105 18.15 1.74 -1.20
N ILE A 106 17.14 1.77 -2.06
CA ILE A 106 17.25 1.30 -3.45
C ILE A 106 18.36 2.06 -4.20
N TRP A 107 18.44 3.37 -3.99
CA TRP A 107 19.50 4.19 -4.58
C TRP A 107 20.89 3.88 -4.07
N GLU A 108 21.05 3.70 -2.76
CA GLU A 108 22.33 3.31 -2.18
C GLU A 108 22.76 1.94 -2.72
N LEU A 109 21.84 0.96 -2.84
CA LEU A 109 22.16 -0.32 -3.47
C LEU A 109 22.57 -0.16 -4.93
N ASN A 110 21.87 0.67 -5.70
CA ASN A 110 22.20 0.97 -7.08
C ASN A 110 23.63 1.53 -7.20
N LYS A 111 24.01 2.46 -6.31
CA LYS A 111 25.38 2.99 -6.24
C LYS A 111 26.41 1.92 -5.90
N VAL A 112 26.15 1.09 -4.89
CA VAL A 112 27.03 -0.01 -4.47
C VAL A 112 27.30 -0.95 -5.65
N LEU A 113 26.25 -1.39 -6.35
CA LEU A 113 26.38 -2.32 -7.48
C LEU A 113 27.05 -1.67 -8.69
N LYS A 114 26.83 -0.37 -8.93
CA LYS A 114 27.50 0.38 -10.00
C LYS A 114 29.00 0.55 -9.71
N SER A 115 29.36 0.95 -8.49
CA SER A 115 30.74 1.12 -8.04
C SER A 115 31.52 -0.19 -8.13
N HIS A 116 30.92 -1.30 -7.69
CA HIS A 116 31.47 -2.64 -7.89
C HIS A 116 31.76 -2.96 -9.37
N ARG A 117 30.84 -2.63 -10.28
CA ARG A 117 31.04 -2.87 -11.71
C ARG A 117 32.14 -2.01 -12.34
N SER A 118 32.35 -0.80 -11.82
CA SER A 118 33.42 0.09 -12.24
C SER A 118 34.77 -0.22 -11.58
N ASN A 119 34.81 -1.16 -10.63
CA ASN A 119 35.96 -1.46 -9.76
C ASN A 119 36.38 -0.27 -8.87
N ASP A 120 35.42 0.57 -8.46
CA ASP A 120 35.67 1.81 -7.69
C ASP A 120 35.25 1.71 -6.22
N LEU A 121 34.90 0.53 -5.71
CA LEU A 121 34.35 0.34 -4.34
C LEU A 121 35.20 0.96 -3.23
N LEU A 122 36.52 0.84 -3.32
CA LEU A 122 37.45 1.40 -2.34
C LEU A 122 37.47 2.94 -2.41
N ASN A 123 37.51 3.49 -3.63
CA ASN A 123 37.53 4.94 -3.85
C ASN A 123 36.22 5.60 -3.40
N ASP A 124 35.10 4.90 -3.60
CA ASP A 124 33.77 5.37 -3.22
C ASP A 124 33.42 5.07 -1.75
N GLY A 125 34.25 4.31 -1.04
CA GLY A 125 33.99 3.90 0.35
C GLY A 125 32.82 2.92 0.51
N LEU A 126 32.48 2.16 -0.52
CA LEU A 126 31.31 1.28 -0.59
C LEU A 126 31.63 -0.22 -0.44
N LEU A 127 32.88 -0.57 -0.14
CA LEU A 127 33.33 -1.97 -0.04
C LEU A 127 32.50 -2.77 0.98
N THR A 128 32.34 -2.26 2.19
CA THR A 128 31.61 -2.95 3.26
C THR A 128 30.13 -3.16 2.91
N ASP A 129 29.50 -2.21 2.22
CA ASP A 129 28.10 -2.34 1.80
C ASP A 129 27.93 -3.34 0.66
N TYR A 130 28.92 -3.44 -0.22
CA TYR A 130 28.98 -4.51 -1.22
C TYR A 130 29.17 -5.89 -0.56
N GLU A 131 30.07 -6.02 0.41
CA GLU A 131 30.31 -7.28 1.14
C GLU A 131 29.04 -7.77 1.85
N LYS A 132 28.27 -6.86 2.46
CA LYS A 132 26.95 -7.18 3.03
C LYS A 132 26.00 -7.73 1.97
N PHE A 133 25.93 -7.11 0.79
CA PHE A 133 25.10 -7.59 -0.32
C PHE A 133 25.58 -8.95 -0.84
N GLU A 134 26.88 -9.10 -1.10
CA GLU A 134 27.48 -10.32 -1.64
C GLU A 134 27.28 -11.50 -0.68
N THR A 135 27.39 -11.28 0.63
CA THR A 135 27.13 -12.31 1.65
C THR A 135 25.70 -12.86 1.54
N LYS A 136 24.70 -11.97 1.42
CA LYS A 136 23.30 -12.38 1.25
C LYS A 136 23.09 -13.11 -0.08
N LEU A 137 23.73 -12.63 -1.15
CA LEU A 137 23.66 -13.29 -2.45
C LEU A 137 24.28 -14.70 -2.42
N LEU A 138 25.46 -14.86 -1.82
CA LEU A 138 26.14 -16.13 -1.69
C LEU A 138 25.36 -17.14 -0.86
N LEU A 139 24.59 -16.69 0.14
CA LEU A 139 23.70 -17.55 0.94
C LEU A 139 22.65 -18.26 0.06
N TYR A 140 22.07 -17.56 -0.91
CA TYR A 140 20.97 -18.07 -1.72
C TYR A 140 21.38 -18.64 -3.08
N LEU A 141 22.58 -18.32 -3.57
CA LEU A 141 23.04 -18.80 -4.87
C LEU A 141 23.18 -20.34 -4.91
N PRO A 142 22.83 -21.00 -6.03
CA PRO A 142 23.12 -22.42 -6.22
C PRO A 142 24.62 -22.66 -6.39
N GLN A 143 25.11 -23.86 -6.06
CA GLN A 143 26.55 -24.16 -6.05
C GLN A 143 27.24 -23.94 -7.40
N LYS A 144 26.58 -24.26 -8.53
CA LYS A 144 27.11 -24.01 -9.88
C LYS A 144 27.34 -22.52 -10.19
N ALA A 145 26.64 -21.63 -9.48
CA ALA A 145 26.79 -20.18 -9.62
C ALA A 145 27.89 -19.60 -8.72
N LYS A 146 28.55 -20.44 -7.93
CA LYS A 146 29.66 -20.07 -7.05
C LYS A 146 30.99 -20.56 -7.64
N LYS A 147 32.08 -19.95 -7.20
CA LYS A 147 33.45 -20.31 -7.58
C LYS A 147 34.35 -20.28 -6.35
N ASN A 148 35.09 -21.36 -6.12
CA ASN A 148 36.13 -21.40 -5.09
C ASN A 148 37.35 -20.61 -5.57
N LYS A 149 37.83 -19.67 -4.76
CA LYS A 149 39.14 -19.03 -4.88
C LYS A 149 39.96 -19.26 -3.61
N LYS A 150 41.24 -18.90 -3.64
CA LYS A 150 42.14 -18.99 -2.48
C LYS A 150 41.59 -18.26 -1.25
N ASP A 151 40.88 -17.15 -1.46
CA ASP A 151 40.33 -16.30 -0.41
C ASP A 151 38.87 -16.65 -0.03
N GLY A 152 38.36 -17.81 -0.48
CA GLY A 152 37.02 -18.30 -0.15
C GLY A 152 36.07 -18.44 -1.34
N LEU A 153 34.79 -18.64 -1.02
CA LEU A 153 33.71 -18.85 -1.99
C LEU A 153 33.23 -17.51 -2.56
N GLN A 154 33.27 -17.34 -3.87
CA GLN A 154 32.88 -16.10 -4.56
C GLN A 154 31.80 -16.35 -5.61
N VAL A 155 31.09 -15.29 -6.01
CA VAL A 155 30.11 -15.37 -7.11
C VAL A 155 30.83 -15.61 -8.44
N HIS A 156 30.29 -16.48 -9.28
CA HIS A 156 30.86 -16.73 -10.60
C HIS A 156 30.82 -15.44 -11.46
N ARG A 157 31.95 -15.07 -12.09
CA ARG A 157 32.11 -13.77 -12.81
C ARG A 157 31.02 -13.46 -13.83
N LYS A 158 30.51 -14.46 -14.57
CA LYS A 158 29.40 -14.25 -15.52
C LYS A 158 28.06 -14.03 -14.82
N VAL A 159 27.82 -14.68 -13.69
CA VAL A 159 26.62 -14.51 -12.85
C VAL A 159 26.63 -13.13 -12.20
N LEU A 160 27.81 -12.66 -11.80
CA LEU A 160 28.00 -11.36 -11.18
C LEU A 160 27.58 -10.20 -12.10
N LYS A 161 27.59 -10.39 -13.43
CA LYS A 161 27.10 -9.36 -14.36
C LYS A 161 25.60 -9.08 -14.23
N LEU A 162 24.82 -10.01 -13.66
CA LEU A 162 23.39 -9.85 -13.38
C LEU A 162 23.11 -8.83 -12.27
N SER A 163 24.14 -8.45 -11.50
CA SER A 163 24.05 -7.37 -10.51
C SER A 163 23.88 -5.98 -11.13
N ASN A 164 23.94 -5.84 -12.46
CA ASN A 164 23.65 -4.56 -13.10
C ASN A 164 22.18 -4.15 -12.83
N PRO A 165 21.94 -3.06 -12.08
CA PRO A 165 20.60 -2.63 -11.69
C PRO A 165 19.75 -2.10 -12.86
N THR A 166 20.35 -1.84 -14.03
CA THR A 166 19.60 -1.43 -15.23
C THR A 166 19.03 -2.60 -16.03
N LEU A 167 19.46 -3.83 -15.75
CA LEU A 167 18.99 -5.01 -16.47
C LEU A 167 17.56 -5.35 -16.08
N THR A 168 16.70 -5.49 -17.08
CA THR A 168 15.34 -5.98 -16.90
C THR A 168 15.34 -7.48 -16.59
N PHE A 169 14.18 -8.02 -16.20
CA PHE A 169 14.07 -9.46 -15.96
C PHE A 169 14.40 -10.25 -17.24
N LYS A 170 13.87 -9.82 -18.41
CA LYS A 170 14.17 -10.46 -19.70
C LYS A 170 15.66 -10.42 -20.01
N ASP A 171 16.34 -9.31 -19.75
CA ASP A 171 17.80 -9.21 -19.97
C ASP A 171 18.56 -10.18 -19.07
N LYS A 172 18.19 -10.28 -17.80
CA LYS A 172 18.80 -11.22 -16.85
C LYS A 172 18.61 -12.68 -17.28
N VAL A 173 17.42 -13.05 -17.73
CA VAL A 173 17.15 -14.39 -18.26
C VAL A 173 17.95 -14.65 -19.53
N ALA A 174 17.99 -13.72 -20.48
CA ALA A 174 18.75 -13.86 -21.73
C ALA A 174 20.26 -14.06 -21.46
N MET A 175 20.81 -13.39 -20.45
CA MET A 175 22.20 -13.60 -20.02
C MET A 175 22.43 -15.00 -19.42
N LEU A 176 21.45 -15.54 -18.70
CA LEU A 176 21.48 -16.89 -18.15
C LEU A 176 21.30 -17.97 -19.24
N ASP A 177 20.58 -17.68 -20.32
CA ASP A 177 20.47 -18.58 -21.47
C ASP A 177 21.80 -18.81 -22.19
N GLY A 178 22.75 -17.89 -22.04
CA GLY A 178 24.14 -18.09 -22.47
C GLY A 178 24.88 -19.21 -21.73
N PHE A 179 24.31 -19.79 -20.66
CA PHE A 179 24.87 -20.93 -19.92
C PHE A 179 24.23 -22.25 -20.39
N ALA A 180 24.68 -22.75 -21.54
CA ALA A 180 24.12 -23.95 -22.17
C ALA A 180 24.14 -25.22 -21.29
N SER A 181 25.03 -25.31 -20.30
CA SER A 181 25.14 -26.45 -19.36
C SER A 181 24.22 -26.36 -18.14
N TRP A 182 23.43 -25.28 -18.01
CA TRP A 182 22.55 -25.06 -16.88
C TRP A 182 21.10 -25.37 -17.25
N THR A 183 20.41 -26.04 -16.33
CA THR A 183 18.98 -26.32 -16.44
C THR A 183 18.16 -25.05 -16.20
N GLU A 184 16.94 -24.98 -16.73
CA GLU A 184 16.01 -23.87 -16.47
C GLU A 184 15.73 -23.68 -14.96
N ASN A 185 15.75 -24.77 -14.18
CA ASN A 185 15.60 -24.68 -12.73
C ASN A 185 16.80 -24.01 -12.05
N GLU A 186 18.03 -24.29 -12.50
CA GLU A 186 19.23 -23.63 -11.99
C GLU A 186 19.25 -22.14 -12.35
N LYS A 187 18.83 -21.79 -13.58
CA LYS A 187 18.67 -20.39 -14.01
C LYS A 187 17.63 -19.67 -13.13
N LYS A 188 16.46 -20.29 -12.92
CA LYS A 188 15.42 -19.79 -12.01
C LYS A 188 15.95 -19.57 -10.59
N GLN A 189 16.74 -20.51 -10.06
CA GLN A 189 17.33 -20.40 -8.72
C GLN A 189 18.29 -19.21 -8.60
N VAL A 190 19.05 -18.88 -9.65
CA VAL A 190 19.89 -17.67 -9.64
C VAL A 190 19.05 -16.39 -9.58
N ILE A 191 17.97 -16.30 -10.35
CA ILE A 191 17.06 -15.14 -10.27
C ILE A 191 16.45 -15.02 -8.88
N LEU A 192 15.96 -16.12 -8.30
CA LEU A 192 15.43 -16.15 -6.94
C LEU A 192 16.47 -15.73 -5.89
N ALA A 193 17.74 -16.10 -6.07
CA ALA A 193 18.82 -15.71 -5.17
C ALA A 193 19.06 -14.19 -5.19
N TYR A 194 19.10 -13.58 -6.38
CA TYR A 194 19.18 -12.12 -6.50
C TYR A 194 17.96 -11.43 -5.89
N ASN A 195 16.76 -11.93 -6.16
CA ASN A 195 15.53 -11.38 -5.60
C ASN A 195 15.56 -11.34 -4.07
N LYS A 196 15.99 -12.43 -3.43
CA LYS A 196 16.12 -12.52 -1.96
C LYS A 196 17.19 -11.59 -1.44
N ALA A 197 18.38 -11.58 -2.04
CA ALA A 197 19.49 -10.73 -1.61
C ALA A 197 19.15 -9.23 -1.70
N ILE A 198 18.49 -8.81 -2.78
CA ILE A 198 18.02 -7.43 -2.96
C ILE A 198 16.97 -7.07 -1.90
N ASN A 199 15.93 -7.90 -1.73
CA ASN A 199 14.88 -7.62 -0.74
C ASN A 199 15.42 -7.54 0.69
N GLU A 200 16.33 -8.44 1.07
CA GLU A 200 16.92 -8.41 2.42
C GLU A 200 17.83 -7.20 2.64
N TRP A 201 18.71 -6.90 1.69
CA TRP A 201 19.60 -5.74 1.79
C TRP A 201 18.77 -4.45 1.87
N VAL A 202 17.78 -4.29 0.98
CA VAL A 202 16.92 -3.10 0.97
C VAL A 202 16.09 -3.03 2.24
N LYS A 203 15.53 -4.14 2.73
CA LYS A 203 14.76 -4.17 3.99
C LYS A 203 15.59 -3.68 5.17
N GLU A 204 16.78 -4.23 5.36
CA GLU A 204 17.66 -3.86 6.47
C GLU A 204 18.03 -2.37 6.37
N ARG A 205 18.47 -1.94 5.18
CA ARG A 205 18.90 -0.56 4.98
C ARG A 205 17.76 0.46 5.08
N THR A 206 16.58 0.11 4.59
CA THR A 206 15.36 0.92 4.76
C THR A 206 15.06 1.12 6.23
N HIS A 207 15.15 0.07 7.05
CA HIS A 207 14.89 0.18 8.48
C HIS A 207 15.93 1.06 9.20
N GLU A 208 17.20 0.98 8.81
CA GLU A 208 18.25 1.87 9.31
C GLU A 208 17.94 3.33 8.98
N ILE A 209 17.64 3.65 7.72
CA ILE A 209 17.33 5.01 7.28
C ILE A 209 16.03 5.51 7.94
N PHE A 210 15.01 4.66 8.04
CA PHE A 210 13.76 4.97 8.75
C PHE A 210 14.02 5.44 10.19
N LYS A 211 14.88 4.72 10.92
CA LYS A 211 15.29 5.12 12.28
C LYS A 211 16.10 6.41 12.29
N LEU A 212 16.99 6.62 11.31
CA LEU A 212 17.76 7.86 11.18
C LEU A 212 16.86 9.08 10.89
N LEU A 213 15.75 8.89 10.18
CA LEU A 213 14.71 9.90 9.97
C LEU A 213 13.81 10.11 11.22
N GLY A 214 14.08 9.41 12.33
CA GLY A 214 13.34 9.48 13.58
C GLY A 214 12.11 8.57 13.64
N GLY A 215 11.92 7.71 12.64
CA GLY A 215 10.86 6.71 12.61
C GLY A 215 10.94 5.73 13.77
N LYS A 216 9.80 5.42 14.39
CA LYS A 216 9.69 4.45 15.49
C LYS A 216 8.70 3.35 15.14
N ALA A 217 9.16 2.10 15.17
CA ALA A 217 8.31 0.93 14.97
C ALA A 217 8.87 -0.27 15.72
N GLU A 218 8.02 -0.99 16.45
CA GLU A 218 8.38 -2.29 17.04
C GLU A 218 8.26 -3.43 16.03
N TYR A 219 7.31 -3.31 15.11
CA TYR A 219 7.10 -4.22 14.01
C TYR A 219 7.42 -3.48 12.71
N PHE A 220 8.34 -4.03 11.90
CA PHE A 220 8.76 -3.40 10.65
C PHE A 220 9.03 -4.47 9.58
N VAL A 221 8.22 -4.46 8.53
CA VAL A 221 8.39 -5.29 7.34
C VAL A 221 8.50 -4.38 6.12
N ASN A 222 9.40 -4.73 5.20
CA ASN A 222 9.62 -4.00 3.96
C ASN A 222 9.86 -5.00 2.84
N VAL A 223 9.07 -4.92 1.76
CA VAL A 223 9.14 -5.84 0.62
C VAL A 223 9.02 -5.05 -0.67
N LEU A 224 9.88 -5.38 -1.63
CA LEU A 224 9.78 -4.98 -3.03
C LEU A 224 9.32 -6.16 -3.88
N THR A 225 8.45 -5.88 -4.84
CA THR A 225 7.98 -6.87 -5.80
C THR A 225 7.61 -6.22 -7.13
N ALA A 226 7.65 -7.00 -8.21
CA ALA A 226 7.17 -6.60 -9.52
C ALA A 226 6.38 -7.73 -10.19
N ALA A 227 5.37 -7.31 -10.96
CA ALA A 227 4.54 -8.17 -11.78
C ALA A 227 4.54 -7.63 -13.21
N GLY A 228 4.65 -8.53 -14.18
CA GLY A 228 4.71 -8.14 -15.58
C GLY A 228 5.39 -9.18 -16.46
N ASP A 229 5.68 -8.81 -17.70
CA ASP A 229 6.36 -9.67 -18.66
C ASP A 229 7.89 -9.57 -18.57
N GLY A 230 8.40 -8.59 -17.83
CA GLY A 230 9.81 -8.37 -17.52
C GLY A 230 10.59 -7.61 -18.57
N SER A 231 9.95 -6.89 -19.50
CA SER A 231 10.60 -6.21 -20.64
C SER A 231 11.12 -4.80 -20.36
N THR A 232 10.24 -3.83 -20.14
CA THR A 232 10.61 -2.41 -20.01
C THR A 232 9.68 -1.71 -19.05
N THR A 233 10.26 -1.07 -18.04
CA THR A 233 9.56 -0.28 -17.02
C THR A 233 10.06 1.15 -17.05
N SER A 234 9.25 2.11 -16.58
CA SER A 234 9.74 3.44 -16.24
C SER A 234 10.73 3.33 -15.06
N GLY A 235 11.83 4.10 -15.08
CA GLY A 235 12.77 4.14 -13.95
C GLY A 235 12.14 4.64 -12.65
N LEU A 236 12.87 4.56 -11.53
CA LEU A 236 12.38 4.92 -10.18
C LEU A 236 11.73 6.32 -10.16
N PHE A 237 12.31 7.26 -10.91
CA PHE A 237 11.78 8.61 -11.11
C PHE A 237 11.74 9.05 -12.57
N GLU A 238 11.38 8.12 -13.47
CA GLU A 238 11.44 8.33 -14.94
C GLU A 238 12.83 8.73 -15.43
N GLU A 239 13.85 8.25 -14.70
CA GLU A 239 15.24 8.57 -14.95
C GLU A 239 15.63 8.10 -16.35
N ARG A 240 16.27 9.01 -17.09
CA ARG A 240 16.78 8.73 -18.43
C ARG A 240 18.21 8.23 -18.30
N GLU A 241 18.53 7.12 -18.97
CA GLU A 241 19.91 6.62 -19.04
C GLU A 241 20.85 7.57 -19.81
N LYS A 242 20.28 8.40 -20.71
CA LYS A 242 21.00 9.36 -21.54
C LYS A 242 20.30 10.71 -21.57
N ASP A 243 21.08 11.78 -21.64
CA ASP A 243 20.57 13.14 -21.85
C ASP A 243 20.11 13.37 -23.31
N GLU A 244 19.55 14.55 -23.61
CA GLU A 244 19.08 14.94 -24.95
C GLU A 244 20.18 14.95 -26.03
N ARG A 245 21.45 14.92 -25.61
CA ARG A 245 22.64 14.87 -26.48
C ARG A 245 23.22 13.45 -26.58
N GLY A 246 22.50 12.44 -26.08
CA GLY A 246 22.91 11.04 -26.12
C GLY A 246 24.08 10.70 -25.19
N ARG A 247 24.51 11.62 -24.32
CA ARG A 247 25.53 11.37 -23.30
C ARG A 247 24.89 10.59 -22.17
N PHE A 248 25.60 9.61 -21.62
CA PHE A 248 25.12 8.91 -20.43
C PHE A 248 24.83 9.92 -19.32
N ASN A 249 23.63 9.84 -18.75
CA ASN A 249 23.28 10.71 -17.66
C ASN A 249 24.25 10.42 -16.49
N LYS A 250 24.92 11.46 -16.00
CA LYS A 250 25.70 11.36 -14.76
C LYS A 250 24.79 11.28 -13.53
N GLY A 251 23.51 11.61 -13.69
CA GLY A 251 22.45 11.44 -12.71
C GLY A 251 22.10 9.98 -12.42
N LEU A 252 20.94 9.81 -11.77
CA LEU A 252 20.50 8.54 -11.19
C LEU A 252 20.27 7.46 -12.26
N PRO A 253 20.85 6.24 -12.12
CA PRO A 253 20.60 5.16 -13.06
C PRO A 253 19.19 4.60 -12.90
N LYS A 254 18.55 4.28 -14.02
CA LYS A 254 17.29 3.52 -14.09
C LYS A 254 17.42 2.21 -13.28
N ALA A 255 16.89 2.19 -12.05
CA ALA A 255 17.10 1.10 -11.08
C ALA A 255 16.10 -0.07 -11.21
N VAL A 256 15.56 -0.29 -12.41
CA VAL A 256 14.42 -1.18 -12.64
C VAL A 256 14.72 -2.65 -12.36
N GLY A 257 15.98 -3.05 -12.48
CA GLY A 257 16.46 -4.38 -12.15
C GLY A 257 16.55 -4.66 -10.65
N LEU A 258 16.27 -3.68 -9.79
CA LEU A 258 16.21 -3.88 -8.34
C LEU A 258 14.82 -4.29 -7.84
N PHE A 259 13.83 -4.36 -8.71
CA PHE A 259 12.51 -4.88 -8.37
C PHE A 259 12.39 -6.39 -8.63
N PRO A 260 12.14 -7.19 -7.58
CA PRO A 260 12.07 -8.65 -7.72
C PRO A 260 10.78 -9.15 -8.40
N TYR A 261 10.94 -9.86 -9.53
CA TYR A 261 9.85 -10.59 -10.19
C TYR A 261 9.77 -12.02 -9.68
N GLU A 262 8.58 -12.61 -9.59
CA GLU A 262 8.43 -14.04 -9.32
C GLU A 262 8.66 -14.88 -10.59
N PRO A 263 9.73 -15.69 -10.69
CA PRO A 263 10.00 -16.51 -11.86
C PRO A 263 9.29 -17.86 -11.80
N TYR A 264 8.77 -18.33 -12.93
CA TYR A 264 8.28 -19.68 -13.13
C TYR A 264 8.89 -20.31 -14.40
N ILE A 265 8.82 -21.64 -14.51
CA ILE A 265 9.22 -22.34 -15.73
C ILE A 265 7.96 -22.59 -16.54
N GLY A 266 7.94 -22.09 -17.77
CA GLY A 266 6.79 -22.21 -18.66
C GLY A 266 7.21 -22.25 -20.12
N ILE A 267 6.22 -22.41 -20.99
CA ILE A 267 6.42 -22.37 -22.44
C ILE A 267 5.88 -21.02 -22.93
N LYS A 268 6.71 -20.27 -23.68
CA LYS A 268 6.28 -18.99 -24.25
C LYS A 268 5.06 -19.18 -25.15
N PRO A 269 3.96 -18.44 -24.91
CA PRO A 269 2.83 -18.42 -25.81
C PRO A 269 3.28 -18.00 -27.21
N ASN A 270 2.85 -18.73 -28.24
CA ASN A 270 3.19 -18.49 -29.66
C ASN A 270 4.67 -18.73 -30.06
N SER A 271 5.47 -19.41 -29.23
CA SER A 271 6.80 -19.86 -29.66
C SER A 271 6.67 -21.02 -30.67
N LYS A 272 7.41 -20.93 -31.79
CA LYS A 272 7.54 -22.04 -32.76
C LYS A 272 8.19 -23.29 -32.17
N LYS A 273 8.94 -23.13 -31.07
CA LYS A 273 9.60 -24.22 -30.35
C LYS A 273 8.99 -24.28 -28.96
N GLU A 274 8.30 -25.37 -28.63
CA GLU A 274 7.72 -25.64 -27.31
C GLU A 274 8.82 -26.01 -26.30
N LYS A 275 9.68 -25.03 -25.99
CA LYS A 275 10.78 -25.20 -25.04
C LYS A 275 10.40 -24.60 -23.69
N PRO A 276 10.74 -25.28 -22.58
CA PRO A 276 10.64 -24.67 -21.27
C PRO A 276 11.66 -23.53 -21.15
N GLU A 277 11.21 -22.41 -20.62
CA GLU A 277 12.01 -21.20 -20.38
C GLU A 277 11.65 -20.61 -19.01
N VAL A 278 12.56 -19.83 -18.44
CA VAL A 278 12.28 -19.02 -17.24
C VAL A 278 11.49 -17.76 -17.63
N LEU A 279 10.28 -17.61 -17.08
CA LEU A 279 9.36 -16.51 -17.36
C LEU A 279 8.97 -15.79 -16.06
N SER A 280 8.57 -14.52 -16.16
CA SER A 280 8.03 -13.74 -15.03
C SER A 280 6.52 -13.92 -14.90
N MET A 281 6.00 -13.93 -13.67
CA MET A 281 4.56 -13.93 -13.43
C MET A 281 3.96 -12.54 -13.62
N GLY A 282 2.76 -12.50 -14.22
CA GLY A 282 1.93 -11.29 -14.32
C GLY A 282 1.20 -10.92 -13.01
N HIS A 283 1.50 -11.62 -11.92
CA HIS A 283 1.03 -11.28 -10.58
C HIS A 283 2.04 -11.75 -9.54
N THR A 284 1.97 -11.19 -8.33
CA THR A 284 2.73 -11.65 -7.16
C THR A 284 1.81 -11.75 -5.95
N ILE A 285 2.15 -12.63 -4.99
CA ILE A 285 1.35 -12.84 -3.76
C ILE A 285 2.31 -12.89 -2.58
N HIS A 286 2.12 -11.96 -1.65
CA HIS A 286 2.92 -11.89 -0.42
C HIS A 286 2.01 -12.08 0.79
N GLN A 287 2.38 -13.01 1.66
CA GLN A 287 1.65 -13.32 2.89
C GLN A 287 2.30 -12.62 4.08
N PHE A 288 1.48 -12.03 4.94
CA PHE A 288 1.89 -11.28 6.12
C PHE A 288 0.99 -11.58 7.31
N GLU A 289 1.38 -11.08 8.48
CA GLU A 289 0.61 -11.15 9.71
C GLU A 289 0.32 -9.74 10.24
N THR A 290 -0.84 -9.53 10.84
CA THR A 290 -1.10 -8.33 11.64
C THR A 290 -0.18 -8.31 12.86
N VAL A 291 0.08 -7.11 13.39
CA VAL A 291 0.96 -6.92 14.56
C VAL A 291 0.45 -7.67 15.79
N GLY A 292 -0.88 -7.69 16.00
CA GLY A 292 -1.50 -8.27 17.20
C GLY A 292 -1.29 -7.41 18.45
N GLN A 293 -1.44 -8.02 19.63
CA GLN A 293 -1.18 -7.39 20.94
C GLN A 293 -2.03 -6.13 21.23
N GLY A 294 -3.19 -6.03 20.58
CA GLY A 294 -4.06 -4.87 20.68
C GLY A 294 -3.48 -3.61 20.03
N LYS A 295 -2.58 -3.76 19.06
CA LYS A 295 -2.05 -2.67 18.23
C LYS A 295 -2.68 -2.69 16.84
N GLU A 296 -2.90 -1.51 16.27
CA GLU A 296 -3.31 -1.38 14.87
C GLU A 296 -2.15 -1.80 13.94
N THR A 297 -2.48 -2.37 12.79
CA THR A 297 -1.50 -2.72 11.75
C THR A 297 -1.63 -1.74 10.61
N ASN A 298 -0.56 -1.01 10.31
CA ASN A 298 -0.47 -0.07 9.21
C ASN A 298 0.25 -0.73 8.02
N VAL A 299 -0.34 -0.66 6.84
CA VAL A 299 0.20 -1.17 5.58
C VAL A 299 0.32 -0.01 4.61
N HIS A 300 1.55 0.38 4.27
CA HIS A 300 1.83 1.39 3.27
C HIS A 300 2.12 0.74 1.92
N LEU A 301 1.58 1.32 0.85
CA LEU A 301 1.72 0.84 -0.52
C LEU A 301 2.22 1.97 -1.42
N ASP A 302 3.40 1.80 -2.00
CA ASP A 302 3.95 2.68 -3.04
C ASP A 302 4.08 1.88 -4.35
N VAL A 303 3.37 2.31 -5.38
CA VAL A 303 3.34 1.64 -6.68
C VAL A 303 4.22 2.40 -7.67
N TRP A 304 5.00 1.67 -8.45
CA TRP A 304 5.79 2.22 -9.56
C TRP A 304 5.46 1.50 -10.86
N GLY A 305 5.78 2.14 -11.99
CA GLY A 305 5.45 1.60 -13.31
C GLY A 305 3.94 1.71 -13.58
N TYR A 306 3.49 2.93 -13.86
CA TYR A 306 2.10 3.19 -14.25
C TYR A 306 1.95 3.21 -15.77
N ASN A 307 0.84 2.68 -16.25
CA ASN A 307 0.44 2.72 -17.65
C ASN A 307 -0.82 3.56 -17.82
N SER A 308 -0.77 4.51 -18.75
CA SER A 308 -1.90 5.42 -19.01
C SER A 308 -3.17 4.70 -19.50
N GLU A 309 -3.05 3.50 -20.08
CA GLU A 309 -4.20 2.76 -20.64
C GLU A 309 -4.78 1.69 -19.68
N LYS A 310 -4.10 1.40 -18.57
CA LYS A 310 -4.41 0.27 -17.69
C LYS A 310 -4.27 0.66 -16.22
N GLN A 311 -5.26 0.29 -15.42
CA GLN A 311 -5.24 0.58 -13.98
C GLN A 311 -4.54 -0.53 -13.21
N THR A 312 -3.30 -0.27 -12.75
CA THR A 312 -2.59 -1.16 -11.82
C THR A 312 -3.51 -1.58 -10.68
N THR A 313 -3.56 -2.87 -10.35
CA THR A 313 -4.48 -3.37 -9.30
C THR A 313 -3.68 -4.04 -8.19
N VAL A 314 -3.87 -3.55 -6.96
CA VAL A 314 -3.35 -4.17 -5.73
C VAL A 314 -4.52 -4.71 -4.93
N VAL A 315 -4.42 -5.92 -4.42
CA VAL A 315 -5.52 -6.55 -3.67
C VAL A 315 -5.01 -6.99 -2.32
N ILE A 316 -5.60 -6.44 -1.27
CA ILE A 316 -5.38 -6.91 0.10
C ILE A 316 -6.47 -7.94 0.40
N GLN A 317 -6.11 -9.11 0.91
CA GLN A 317 -7.03 -10.16 1.31
C GLN A 317 -6.80 -10.56 2.76
N LYS A 318 -7.85 -10.47 3.59
CA LYS A 318 -7.83 -10.98 4.97
C LYS A 318 -8.99 -11.95 5.19
N GLY A 319 -8.68 -13.24 5.29
CA GLY A 319 -9.70 -14.30 5.27
C GLY A 319 -10.49 -14.31 3.96
N LYS A 320 -11.82 -14.14 4.05
CA LYS A 320 -12.73 -14.05 2.88
C LYS A 320 -13.07 -12.61 2.48
N LYS A 321 -12.35 -11.62 3.01
CA LYS A 321 -12.55 -10.20 2.75
C LYS A 321 -11.49 -9.69 1.78
N TYR A 322 -11.92 -8.93 0.78
CA TYR A 322 -11.08 -8.42 -0.30
C TYR A 322 -11.19 -6.90 -0.37
N TYR A 323 -10.04 -6.24 -0.46
CA TYR A 323 -9.90 -4.79 -0.57
C TYR A 323 -9.03 -4.49 -1.80
N PRO A 324 -9.62 -4.49 -3.01
CA PRO A 324 -8.91 -4.07 -4.21
C PRO A 324 -8.68 -2.56 -4.19
N LEU A 325 -7.52 -2.16 -4.67
CA LEU A 325 -7.06 -0.78 -4.82
C LEU A 325 -6.60 -0.60 -6.26
N PHE A 326 -7.16 0.40 -6.94
CA PHE A 326 -6.97 0.70 -8.35
C PHE A 326 -6.06 1.91 -8.51
N GLY A 327 -5.01 1.74 -9.29
CA GLY A 327 -4.02 2.76 -9.60
C GLY A 327 -4.46 3.71 -10.69
N SER A 328 -4.03 4.97 -10.60
CA SER A 328 -4.16 5.98 -11.65
C SER A 328 -2.79 6.36 -12.20
N GLY A 329 -2.67 6.38 -13.53
CA GLY A 329 -1.45 6.83 -14.20
C GLY A 329 -1.11 8.29 -13.96
N ASP A 330 -2.13 9.15 -13.79
CA ASP A 330 -1.95 10.59 -13.63
C ASP A 330 -1.46 10.95 -12.22
N THR A 331 -2.11 10.41 -11.20
CA THR A 331 -1.79 10.75 -9.80
C THR A 331 -0.69 9.88 -9.23
N ARG A 332 -0.44 8.71 -9.84
CA ARG A 332 0.47 7.67 -9.32
C ARG A 332 0.08 7.18 -7.93
N PHE A 333 -1.21 7.22 -7.59
CA PHE A 333 -1.78 6.70 -6.36
C PHE A 333 -2.74 5.55 -6.63
N ILE A 334 -3.02 4.75 -5.61
CA ILE A 334 -4.06 3.73 -5.62
C ILE A 334 -5.28 4.16 -4.80
N SER A 335 -6.46 3.68 -5.17
CA SER A 335 -7.74 4.02 -4.52
C SER A 335 -8.71 2.82 -4.51
N PRO A 336 -9.53 2.65 -3.46
CA PRO A 336 -10.62 1.67 -3.45
C PRO A 336 -11.69 1.93 -4.53
N ASP A 337 -11.79 3.17 -5.01
CA ASP A 337 -12.71 3.58 -6.05
C ASP A 337 -12.15 3.20 -7.44
N SER A 338 -12.82 2.28 -8.14
CA SER A 338 -12.44 1.86 -9.49
C SER A 338 -12.60 2.95 -10.56
N SER A 339 -13.31 4.04 -10.26
CA SER A 339 -13.43 5.21 -11.14
C SER A 339 -12.32 6.25 -10.93
N PHE A 340 -11.41 6.02 -9.98
CA PHE A 340 -10.34 6.95 -9.62
C PHE A 340 -9.32 7.22 -10.74
N GLY A 341 -9.06 6.22 -11.58
CA GLY A 341 -8.21 6.35 -12.76
C GLY A 341 -8.99 6.17 -14.06
N GLU A 342 -8.31 6.37 -15.18
CA GLU A 342 -8.81 6.00 -16.51
C GLU A 342 -8.19 4.66 -16.95
N GLY A 343 -8.81 4.00 -17.94
CA GLY A 343 -8.25 2.80 -18.57
C GLY A 343 -8.87 1.46 -18.16
N MET A 344 -8.27 0.39 -18.68
CA MET A 344 -8.75 -0.97 -18.52
C MET A 344 -8.42 -1.50 -17.12
N THR A 345 -9.42 -1.97 -16.38
CA THR A 345 -9.23 -2.64 -15.08
C THR A 345 -9.11 -4.15 -15.24
N TYR A 346 -8.53 -4.82 -14.25
CA TYR A 346 -8.49 -6.29 -14.20
C TYR A 346 -9.91 -6.89 -14.23
N TYR A 347 -10.89 -6.22 -13.62
CA TYR A 347 -12.30 -6.62 -13.63
C TYR A 347 -12.94 -6.48 -15.03
N SER A 348 -12.57 -5.45 -15.80
CA SER A 348 -13.04 -5.30 -17.18
C SER A 348 -12.57 -6.44 -18.09
N LEU A 349 -11.39 -7.01 -17.84
CA LEU A 349 -10.92 -8.21 -18.53
C LEU A 349 -11.76 -9.45 -18.19
N ILE A 350 -12.15 -9.61 -16.92
CA ILE A 350 -13.05 -10.69 -16.49
C ILE A 350 -14.37 -10.60 -17.25
N HIS A 351 -14.96 -9.41 -17.36
CA HIS A 351 -16.21 -9.19 -18.10
C HIS A 351 -16.08 -9.50 -19.60
N ARG A 352 -14.93 -9.20 -20.22
CA ARG A 352 -14.68 -9.58 -21.62
C ARG A 352 -14.69 -11.10 -21.78
N ILE A 353 -14.01 -11.83 -20.89
CA ILE A 353 -14.00 -13.31 -20.95
C ILE A 353 -15.41 -13.87 -20.69
N GLN A 354 -16.17 -13.29 -19.75
CA GLN A 354 -17.56 -13.69 -19.49
C GLN A 354 -18.46 -13.50 -20.71
N ARG A 355 -18.27 -12.41 -21.47
CA ARG A 355 -18.97 -12.20 -22.74
C ARG A 355 -18.63 -13.30 -23.76
N ASP A 356 -17.35 -13.60 -23.93
CA ASP A 356 -16.94 -14.68 -24.85
C ASP A 356 -17.47 -16.06 -24.41
N ILE A 357 -17.58 -16.31 -23.09
CA ILE A 357 -18.22 -17.52 -22.56
C ILE A 357 -19.71 -17.55 -22.92
N ALA A 358 -20.40 -16.42 -22.83
CA ALA A 358 -21.81 -16.30 -23.21
C ALA A 358 -22.01 -16.52 -24.72
N ASP A 359 -21.12 -16.01 -25.56
CA ASP A 359 -21.16 -16.22 -27.01
C ASP A 359 -20.93 -17.70 -27.37
N LEU A 360 -20.03 -18.39 -26.67
CA LEU A 360 -19.83 -19.84 -26.82
C LEU A 360 -21.04 -20.63 -26.32
N GLU A 361 -21.72 -20.17 -25.27
CA GLU A 361 -22.95 -20.78 -24.78
C GLU A 361 -24.08 -20.64 -25.80
N ASP A 362 -24.30 -19.46 -26.37
CA ASP A 362 -25.30 -19.25 -27.43
C ASP A 362 -24.99 -20.11 -28.68
N LYS A 363 -23.71 -20.32 -29.00
CA LYS A 363 -23.32 -21.24 -30.08
C LYS A 363 -23.74 -22.70 -29.80
N ILE A 364 -23.76 -23.13 -28.54
CA ILE A 364 -24.18 -24.49 -28.15
C ILE A 364 -25.70 -24.55 -28.04
N SER A 365 -26.29 -23.77 -27.14
CA SER A 365 -27.67 -23.88 -26.65
C SER A 365 -28.60 -22.77 -27.16
N GLY A 366 -28.11 -21.86 -28.00
CA GLY A 366 -28.93 -20.81 -28.61
C GLY A 366 -30.00 -21.35 -29.56
N LYS A 367 -30.92 -20.48 -29.99
CA LYS A 367 -32.11 -20.85 -30.80
C LYS A 367 -31.83 -21.64 -32.08
N ARG A 368 -30.63 -21.45 -32.66
CA ARG A 368 -30.12 -22.21 -33.82
C ARG A 368 -28.69 -22.69 -33.56
N GLY A 369 -28.40 -22.99 -32.30
CA GLY A 369 -27.12 -23.52 -31.84
C GLY A 369 -26.91 -24.97 -32.25
N LEU A 370 -25.77 -25.52 -31.85
CA LEU A 370 -25.39 -26.90 -32.17
C LEU A 370 -26.40 -27.91 -31.63
N ASP A 371 -26.99 -27.68 -30.44
CA ASP A 371 -27.98 -28.59 -29.85
C ASP A 371 -29.24 -28.68 -30.72
N TYR A 372 -29.75 -27.53 -31.18
CA TYR A 372 -30.87 -27.48 -32.12
C TYR A 372 -30.57 -28.23 -33.42
N TRP A 373 -29.37 -28.06 -33.99
CA TRP A 373 -29.02 -28.73 -35.24
C TRP A 373 -28.83 -30.24 -35.05
N ILE A 374 -28.27 -30.66 -33.92
CA ILE A 374 -28.13 -32.07 -33.59
C ILE A 374 -29.52 -32.70 -33.50
N GLU A 375 -30.43 -32.13 -32.70
CA GLU A 375 -31.82 -32.60 -32.55
C GLU A 375 -32.54 -32.66 -33.91
N HIS A 376 -32.48 -31.59 -34.71
CA HIS A 376 -33.08 -31.55 -36.05
C HIS A 376 -32.54 -32.62 -37.00
N TYR A 377 -31.25 -32.96 -36.93
CA TYR A 377 -30.67 -34.02 -37.75
C TYR A 377 -30.91 -35.42 -37.17
N GLU A 378 -31.10 -35.56 -35.86
CA GLU A 378 -31.55 -36.79 -35.22
C GLU A 378 -32.99 -37.12 -35.63
N ASP A 379 -33.91 -36.15 -35.58
CA ASP A 379 -35.29 -36.31 -36.07
C ASP A 379 -35.30 -36.72 -37.55
N LYS A 380 -34.52 -36.03 -38.39
CA LYS A 380 -34.39 -36.37 -39.81
C LYS A 380 -33.79 -37.75 -40.05
N ARG A 381 -32.86 -38.20 -39.20
CA ARG A 381 -32.27 -39.53 -39.27
C ARG A 381 -33.36 -40.57 -39.04
N ASP A 382 -34.17 -40.36 -38.01
CA ASP A 382 -35.20 -41.31 -37.60
C ASP A 382 -36.37 -41.34 -38.59
N ASP A 383 -36.79 -40.19 -39.13
CA ASP A 383 -37.73 -40.10 -40.27
C ASP A 383 -37.21 -40.83 -41.53
N THR A 384 -35.90 -40.68 -41.80
CA THR A 384 -35.28 -41.33 -42.96
C THR A 384 -35.21 -42.84 -42.76
N LYS A 385 -34.91 -43.33 -41.55
CA LYS A 385 -34.97 -44.76 -41.20
C LYS A 385 -36.37 -45.33 -41.38
N LEU A 386 -37.39 -44.65 -40.84
CA LEU A 386 -38.78 -45.06 -41.02
C LEU A 386 -39.19 -45.10 -42.51
N SER A 387 -38.69 -44.16 -43.31
CA SER A 387 -38.93 -44.12 -44.75
C SER A 387 -38.22 -45.27 -45.48
N ILE A 388 -37.02 -45.67 -45.05
CA ILE A 388 -36.31 -46.86 -45.55
C ILE A 388 -37.17 -48.09 -45.25
N ASP A 389 -37.57 -48.31 -44.00
CA ASP A 389 -38.36 -49.47 -43.59
C ASP A 389 -39.66 -49.61 -44.41
N LYS A 390 -40.39 -48.51 -44.58
CA LYS A 390 -41.62 -48.48 -45.41
C LYS A 390 -41.31 -48.79 -46.88
N THR A 391 -40.28 -48.19 -47.45
CA THR A 391 -39.93 -48.38 -48.87
C THR A 391 -39.38 -49.79 -49.14
N GLU A 392 -38.65 -50.37 -48.19
CA GLU A 392 -38.17 -51.75 -48.26
C GLU A 392 -39.31 -52.75 -48.14
N LYS A 393 -40.27 -52.51 -47.25
CA LYS A 393 -41.50 -53.29 -47.18
C LYS A 393 -42.26 -53.25 -48.51
N GLU A 394 -42.50 -52.06 -49.07
CA GLU A 394 -43.14 -51.93 -50.38
C GLU A 394 -42.34 -52.63 -51.50
N LEU A 395 -41.01 -52.54 -51.46
CA LEU A 395 -40.14 -53.20 -52.43
C LEU A 395 -40.25 -54.73 -52.32
N ASN A 396 -40.32 -55.26 -51.10
CA ASN A 396 -40.54 -56.68 -50.85
C ASN A 396 -41.93 -57.12 -51.31
N ASP A 397 -42.99 -56.36 -51.00
CA ASP A 397 -44.35 -56.65 -51.48
C ASP A 397 -44.42 -56.69 -53.01
N ILE A 398 -43.71 -55.79 -53.71
CA ILE A 398 -43.59 -55.80 -55.17
C ILE A 398 -42.82 -57.04 -55.65
N ARG A 399 -41.76 -57.45 -54.96
CA ARG A 399 -40.95 -58.64 -55.30
C ARG A 399 -41.76 -59.94 -55.20
N TYR A 400 -42.66 -60.04 -54.22
CA TYR A 400 -43.47 -61.24 -53.98
C TYR A 400 -44.86 -61.20 -54.65
N SER A 401 -45.23 -60.09 -55.29
CA SER A 401 -46.54 -59.98 -55.96
C SER A 401 -46.62 -60.78 -57.27
N THR A 402 -47.79 -61.36 -57.54
CA THR A 402 -48.06 -62.18 -58.71
C THR A 402 -47.99 -61.36 -60.02
N ILE A 403 -47.29 -61.90 -61.02
CA ILE A 403 -47.21 -61.32 -62.36
C ILE A 403 -48.56 -61.53 -63.05
N THR A 404 -49.12 -60.46 -63.64
CA THR A 404 -50.41 -60.51 -64.35
C THR A 404 -50.20 -60.25 -65.84
N THR A 405 -50.80 -61.11 -66.67
CA THR A 405 -50.70 -61.04 -68.13
C THR A 405 -52.08 -60.75 -68.71
N ASN A 406 -52.23 -59.62 -69.42
CA ASN A 406 -53.47 -59.34 -70.16
C ASN A 406 -53.40 -60.00 -71.54
N SER A 407 -54.08 -61.14 -71.68
CA SER A 407 -54.09 -61.96 -72.89
C SER A 407 -54.73 -61.29 -74.12
N LYS A 408 -55.58 -60.26 -73.95
CA LYS A 408 -56.22 -59.52 -75.06
C LYS A 408 -55.34 -58.42 -75.67
N LYS A 409 -54.34 -57.91 -74.94
CA LYS A 409 -53.43 -56.85 -75.41
C LYS A 409 -51.96 -57.32 -75.48
N TYR A 410 -51.69 -58.62 -75.30
CA TYR A 410 -50.36 -59.23 -75.24
C TYR A 410 -49.36 -58.42 -74.38
N LYS A 411 -49.82 -57.92 -73.23
CA LYS A 411 -49.02 -57.08 -72.34
C LYS A 411 -48.92 -57.70 -70.94
N THR A 412 -47.70 -58.05 -70.55
CA THR A 412 -47.37 -58.62 -69.24
C THR A 412 -46.85 -57.52 -68.31
N ASP A 413 -47.55 -57.27 -67.19
CA ASP A 413 -47.04 -56.35 -66.15
C ASP A 413 -46.23 -57.14 -65.12
N SER A 414 -44.92 -57.26 -65.37
CA SER A 414 -43.96 -57.84 -64.43
C SER A 414 -43.58 -56.92 -63.28
N LYS A 415 -44.17 -55.71 -63.21
CA LYS A 415 -43.83 -54.63 -62.26
C LYS A 415 -42.33 -54.27 -62.22
N ARG A 416 -41.52 -54.71 -63.19
CA ARG A 416 -40.05 -54.53 -63.24
C ARG A 416 -39.63 -53.07 -63.17
N SER A 417 -40.32 -52.18 -63.88
CA SER A 417 -40.05 -50.74 -63.83
C SER A 417 -40.36 -50.15 -62.44
N LYS A 418 -41.47 -50.55 -61.81
CA LYS A 418 -41.83 -50.13 -60.44
C LYS A 418 -40.81 -50.64 -59.42
N ARG A 419 -40.36 -51.90 -59.55
CA ARG A 419 -39.29 -52.49 -58.73
C ARG A 419 -37.98 -51.71 -58.87
N LYS A 420 -37.53 -51.41 -60.10
CA LYS A 420 -36.29 -50.64 -60.34
C LYS A 420 -36.38 -49.24 -59.69
N LYS A 421 -37.49 -48.52 -59.88
CA LYS A 421 -37.71 -47.21 -59.27
C LYS A 421 -37.69 -47.25 -57.73
N ARG A 422 -38.31 -48.27 -57.12
CA ARG A 422 -38.30 -48.45 -55.66
C ARG A 422 -36.92 -48.84 -55.13
N GLN A 423 -36.19 -49.69 -55.84
CA GLN A 423 -34.81 -50.06 -55.51
C GLN A 423 -33.86 -48.85 -55.57
N GLU A 424 -33.96 -48.03 -56.61
CA GLU A 424 -33.23 -46.75 -56.71
C GLU A 424 -33.58 -45.82 -55.55
N LYS A 425 -34.86 -45.77 -55.15
CA LYS A 425 -35.29 -44.94 -54.01
C LYS A 425 -34.69 -45.41 -52.68
N VAL A 426 -34.59 -46.72 -52.44
CA VAL A 426 -33.92 -47.27 -51.25
C VAL A 426 -32.44 -46.88 -51.22
N VAL A 427 -31.73 -47.03 -52.33
CA VAL A 427 -30.31 -46.61 -52.43
C VAL A 427 -30.14 -45.12 -52.15
N GLN A 428 -31.03 -44.27 -52.69
CA GLN A 428 -31.03 -42.83 -52.40
C GLN A 428 -31.27 -42.53 -50.91
N LEU A 429 -32.21 -43.24 -50.27
CA LEU A 429 -32.51 -43.06 -48.84
C LEU A 429 -31.33 -43.48 -47.96
N TYR A 430 -30.64 -44.59 -48.26
CA TYR A 430 -29.40 -44.97 -47.56
C TYR A 430 -28.27 -43.96 -47.78
N GLY A 431 -28.14 -43.43 -49.00
CA GLY A 431 -27.20 -42.33 -49.29
C GLY A 431 -27.50 -41.08 -48.44
N LYS A 432 -28.78 -40.73 -48.31
CA LYS A 432 -29.24 -39.62 -47.45
C LYS A 432 -28.95 -39.90 -45.97
N LEU A 433 -29.25 -41.11 -45.48
CA LEU A 433 -28.97 -41.51 -44.10
C LEU A 433 -27.49 -41.35 -43.76
N LYS A 434 -26.60 -41.89 -44.61
CA LYS A 434 -25.14 -41.75 -44.45
C LYS A 434 -24.69 -40.29 -44.41
N SER A 435 -25.31 -39.42 -45.21
CA SER A 435 -25.00 -37.98 -45.19
C SER A 435 -25.43 -37.28 -43.90
N ILE A 436 -26.59 -37.68 -43.34
CA ILE A 436 -27.10 -37.18 -42.06
C ILE A 436 -26.19 -37.64 -40.92
N GLU A 437 -25.81 -38.92 -40.89
CA GLU A 437 -24.90 -39.46 -39.88
C GLU A 437 -23.53 -38.75 -39.90
N LYS A 438 -22.96 -38.52 -41.09
CA LYS A 438 -21.72 -37.74 -41.22
C LYS A 438 -21.88 -36.32 -40.69
N LYS A 439 -23.05 -35.70 -40.90
CA LYS A 439 -23.33 -34.35 -40.40
C LYS A 439 -23.47 -34.33 -38.88
N LEU A 440 -24.11 -35.33 -38.28
CA LEU A 440 -24.20 -35.49 -36.83
C LEU A 440 -22.82 -35.64 -36.19
N VAL A 441 -21.94 -36.47 -36.76
CA VAL A 441 -20.56 -36.62 -36.28
C VAL A 441 -19.81 -35.28 -36.33
N ALA A 442 -19.90 -34.55 -37.44
CA ALA A 442 -19.25 -33.25 -37.56
C ALA A 442 -19.79 -32.20 -36.56
N LEU A 443 -21.11 -32.20 -36.30
CA LEU A 443 -21.73 -31.32 -35.30
C LEU A 443 -21.30 -31.69 -33.88
N ALA A 444 -21.17 -32.99 -33.57
CA ALA A 444 -20.70 -33.48 -32.28
C ALA A 444 -19.23 -33.09 -32.04
N GLU A 445 -18.36 -33.27 -33.03
CA GLU A 445 -16.96 -32.83 -32.98
C GLU A 445 -16.84 -31.31 -32.78
N GLU A 446 -17.65 -30.52 -33.50
CA GLU A 446 -17.68 -29.07 -33.33
C GLU A 446 -18.15 -28.67 -31.92
N LYS A 447 -19.19 -29.34 -31.39
CA LYS A 447 -19.69 -29.12 -30.04
C LYS A 447 -18.63 -29.41 -28.99
N GLU A 448 -17.91 -30.52 -29.13
CA GLU A 448 -16.81 -30.89 -28.23
C GLU A 448 -15.70 -29.82 -28.23
N GLN A 449 -15.29 -29.34 -29.41
CA GLN A 449 -14.28 -28.27 -29.51
C GLN A 449 -14.72 -26.97 -28.84
N VAL A 450 -16.01 -26.60 -28.96
CA VAL A 450 -16.56 -25.40 -28.33
C VAL A 450 -16.64 -25.58 -26.81
N LEU A 451 -17.03 -26.76 -26.32
CA LEU A 451 -17.03 -27.08 -24.88
C LEU A 451 -15.64 -27.01 -24.26
N VAL A 452 -14.61 -27.56 -24.94
CA VAL A 452 -13.22 -27.48 -24.49
C VAL A 452 -12.77 -26.01 -24.38
N LYS A 453 -13.07 -25.18 -25.39
CA LYS A 453 -12.76 -23.74 -25.36
C LYS A 453 -13.47 -23.04 -24.20
N LYS A 454 -14.77 -23.31 -23.99
CA LYS A 454 -15.56 -22.76 -22.89
C LYS A 454 -14.97 -23.16 -21.53
N GLN A 455 -14.56 -24.41 -21.37
CA GLN A 455 -13.94 -24.90 -20.13
C GLN A 455 -12.62 -24.17 -19.82
N VAL A 456 -11.79 -23.93 -20.83
CA VAL A 456 -10.54 -23.16 -20.69
C VAL A 456 -10.84 -21.72 -20.24
N LEU A 457 -11.82 -21.05 -20.85
CA LEU A 457 -12.21 -19.69 -20.45
C LEU A 457 -12.80 -19.66 -19.03
N ASN A 458 -13.64 -20.63 -18.66
CA ASN A 458 -14.19 -20.73 -17.30
C ASN A 458 -13.08 -20.89 -16.24
N ARG A 459 -12.09 -21.76 -16.49
CA ARG A 459 -10.94 -21.92 -15.60
C ARG A 459 -10.16 -20.61 -15.46
N LYS A 460 -9.99 -19.88 -16.57
CA LYS A 460 -9.31 -18.58 -16.56
C LYS A 460 -10.07 -17.53 -15.75
N VAL A 461 -11.39 -17.45 -15.89
CA VAL A 461 -12.23 -16.55 -15.08
C VAL A 461 -12.13 -16.89 -13.60
N GLN A 462 -12.18 -18.18 -13.24
CA GLN A 462 -12.01 -18.60 -11.85
C GLN A 462 -10.66 -18.16 -11.29
N GLN A 463 -9.56 -18.42 -12.00
CA GLN A 463 -8.22 -17.97 -11.61
C GLN A 463 -8.14 -16.44 -11.42
N MET A 464 -8.79 -15.68 -12.29
CA MET A 464 -8.84 -14.22 -12.14
C MET A 464 -9.63 -13.79 -10.90
N TYR A 465 -10.75 -14.46 -10.58
CA TYR A 465 -11.51 -14.21 -9.36
C TYR A 465 -10.78 -14.64 -8.08
N ASP A 466 -9.97 -15.69 -8.12
CA ASP A 466 -9.13 -16.12 -7.00
C ASP A 466 -8.07 -15.04 -6.66
N LEU A 467 -7.66 -14.25 -7.65
CA LEU A 467 -6.74 -13.14 -7.50
C LEU A 467 -7.42 -11.86 -7.00
N ILE A 468 -8.48 -11.39 -7.68
CA ILE A 468 -9.13 -10.09 -7.33
C ILE A 468 -10.20 -10.18 -6.25
N GLY A 469 -10.71 -11.38 -5.97
CA GLY A 469 -11.83 -11.61 -5.07
C GLY A 469 -13.19 -11.41 -5.73
N GLN A 470 -14.18 -12.16 -5.25
CA GLN A 470 -15.56 -12.12 -5.77
C GLN A 470 -16.46 -11.11 -5.04
N LYS A 471 -16.20 -10.87 -3.75
CA LYS A 471 -17.01 -9.99 -2.90
C LYS A 471 -16.09 -9.03 -2.16
N TRP A 472 -16.12 -7.76 -2.56
CA TRP A 472 -15.32 -6.71 -1.95
C TRP A 472 -16.04 -6.16 -0.72
N VAL A 473 -15.26 -5.70 0.26
CA VAL A 473 -15.84 -5.07 1.46
C VAL A 473 -16.36 -3.68 1.07
N PRO A 474 -17.63 -3.35 1.38
CA PRO A 474 -18.16 -2.02 1.08
C PRO A 474 -17.47 -0.97 1.94
N PHE A 475 -17.36 0.25 1.39
CA PHE A 475 -16.74 1.38 2.07
C PHE A 475 -17.61 2.64 1.96
N THR A 476 -17.29 3.60 2.83
CA THR A 476 -17.75 4.98 2.73
C THR A 476 -16.54 5.88 2.58
N GLU A 477 -16.65 6.91 1.74
CA GLU A 477 -15.58 7.87 1.49
C GLU A 477 -15.92 9.22 2.13
N LYS A 478 -14.92 9.85 2.75
CA LYS A 478 -15.00 11.23 3.23
C LYS A 478 -13.64 11.92 3.11
N ASN A 479 -13.51 12.85 2.17
CA ASN A 479 -12.31 13.66 1.94
C ASN A 479 -11.04 12.81 1.74
N GLY A 480 -11.11 11.77 0.90
CA GLY A 480 -10.06 10.82 0.62
C GLY A 480 -9.79 9.80 1.72
N LEU A 481 -10.58 9.77 2.81
CA LEU A 481 -10.55 8.69 3.79
C LEU A 481 -11.65 7.69 3.46
N TYR A 482 -11.25 6.45 3.19
CA TYR A 482 -12.14 5.34 2.95
C TYR A 482 -12.27 4.52 4.24
N ILE A 483 -13.49 4.37 4.74
CA ILE A 483 -13.80 3.57 5.92
C ILE A 483 -14.64 2.38 5.47
N TYR A 484 -14.06 1.19 5.57
CA TYR A 484 -14.72 -0.07 5.25
C TYR A 484 -15.68 -0.50 6.35
N ALA A 485 -16.66 -1.34 5.99
CA ALA A 485 -17.71 -1.81 6.91
C ALA A 485 -17.19 -2.60 8.13
N ASP A 486 -15.94 -3.05 8.11
CA ASP A 486 -15.29 -3.73 9.24
C ASP A 486 -14.29 -2.85 10.00
N SER A 487 -14.42 -1.53 9.87
CA SER A 487 -13.58 -0.51 10.52
C SER A 487 -12.13 -0.45 10.01
N THR A 488 -11.80 -1.21 8.98
CA THR A 488 -10.55 -1.03 8.23
C THR A 488 -10.59 0.33 7.52
N ARG A 489 -9.44 0.98 7.39
CA ARG A 489 -9.34 2.32 6.79
C ARG A 489 -8.31 2.33 5.67
N PHE A 490 -8.55 3.12 4.63
CA PHE A 490 -7.55 3.47 3.63
C PHE A 490 -7.51 4.99 3.45
N ASP A 491 -6.33 5.58 3.55
CA ASP A 491 -6.13 7.02 3.39
C ASP A 491 -5.45 7.33 2.06
N LEU A 492 -6.18 7.96 1.14
CA LEU A 492 -5.66 8.34 -0.17
C LEU A 492 -4.50 9.34 -0.07
N LEU A 493 -4.45 10.16 0.99
CA LEU A 493 -3.45 11.24 1.13
C LEU A 493 -2.11 10.75 1.67
N THR A 494 -2.08 9.55 2.27
CA THR A 494 -0.86 8.93 2.80
C THR A 494 -0.57 7.56 2.19
N GLN A 495 -1.51 6.98 1.42
CA GLN A 495 -1.45 5.62 0.87
C GLN A 495 -1.37 4.53 1.95
N GLU A 496 -1.88 4.83 3.14
CA GLU A 496 -1.88 3.93 4.29
C GLU A 496 -3.20 3.17 4.40
N PHE A 497 -3.10 1.85 4.49
CA PHE A 497 -4.19 0.93 4.77
C PHE A 497 -4.05 0.40 6.20
N THR A 498 -5.00 0.69 7.07
CA THR A 498 -4.92 0.36 8.50
C THR A 498 -5.97 -0.67 8.90
N PHE A 499 -5.51 -1.83 9.36
CA PHE A 499 -6.37 -2.78 10.08
C PHE A 499 -6.57 -2.34 11.53
N PRO A 500 -7.80 -2.50 12.08
CA PRO A 500 -8.08 -2.19 13.47
C PRO A 500 -7.26 -3.08 14.41
N ALA A 501 -7.06 -2.60 15.64
CA ALA A 501 -6.31 -3.32 16.65
C ALA A 501 -6.94 -4.69 17.00
N ASN A 502 -6.13 -5.75 16.98
CA ASN A 502 -6.52 -7.10 17.33
C ASN A 502 -5.58 -7.69 18.39
N ALA A 503 -6.10 -8.55 19.27
CA ALA A 503 -5.29 -9.20 20.30
C ALA A 503 -4.35 -10.26 19.71
N GLU A 504 -4.89 -11.09 18.82
CA GLU A 504 -4.16 -12.13 18.11
C GLU A 504 -3.65 -11.64 16.76
N LYS A 505 -2.61 -12.28 16.26
CA LYS A 505 -2.13 -12.04 14.90
C LYS A 505 -3.04 -12.74 13.90
N GLU A 506 -3.41 -12.03 12.85
CA GLU A 506 -4.20 -12.55 11.75
C GLU A 506 -3.38 -12.54 10.47
N VAL A 507 -3.48 -13.61 9.68
CA VAL A 507 -2.83 -13.70 8.38
C VAL A 507 -3.61 -12.89 7.34
N PHE A 508 -2.89 -12.18 6.50
CA PHE A 508 -3.42 -11.53 5.30
C PHE A 508 -2.44 -11.62 4.13
N GLU A 509 -2.96 -11.42 2.92
CA GLU A 509 -2.18 -11.44 1.69
C GLU A 509 -2.26 -10.09 0.98
N ILE A 510 -1.18 -9.71 0.29
CA ILE A 510 -1.17 -8.60 -0.65
C ILE A 510 -0.78 -9.14 -2.01
N LYS A 511 -1.62 -8.86 -3.00
CA LYS A 511 -1.46 -9.32 -4.38
C LYS A 511 -1.26 -8.14 -5.30
N LEU A 512 -0.21 -8.17 -6.12
CA LEU A 512 0.01 -7.18 -7.18
C LEU A 512 -0.39 -7.82 -8.51
N LEU A 513 -1.25 -7.18 -9.29
CA LEU A 513 -1.77 -7.70 -10.55
C LEU A 513 -1.36 -6.79 -11.72
N ALA A 514 -0.56 -7.34 -12.63
CA ALA A 514 -0.28 -6.70 -13.90
C ALA A 514 -1.40 -6.99 -14.90
N ILE A 515 -1.82 -5.97 -15.65
CA ILE A 515 -2.91 -6.11 -16.62
C ILE A 515 -2.36 -6.49 -18.00
N PRO A 516 -2.74 -7.67 -18.56
CA PRO A 516 -2.35 -8.03 -19.90
C PRO A 516 -3.05 -7.15 -20.94
N ILE A 517 -2.46 -6.98 -22.13
CA ILE A 517 -3.07 -6.21 -23.24
C ILE A 517 -4.47 -6.74 -23.59
N SER A 518 -4.62 -8.06 -23.53
CA SER A 518 -5.91 -8.74 -23.61
C SER A 518 -5.83 -10.04 -22.84
N TYR A 519 -6.97 -10.66 -22.55
CA TYR A 519 -6.96 -11.99 -21.94
C TYR A 519 -6.32 -13.06 -22.85
N LYS A 520 -6.05 -12.79 -24.13
CA LYS A 520 -5.34 -13.70 -25.05
C LYS A 520 -3.84 -13.39 -25.14
N SER A 521 -3.42 -12.21 -24.69
CA SER A 521 -2.04 -11.77 -24.79
C SER A 521 -1.18 -12.36 -23.67
N SER A 522 0.09 -12.62 -24.01
CA SER A 522 1.16 -12.94 -23.06
C SER A 522 1.98 -11.72 -22.66
N GLN A 523 1.68 -10.55 -23.24
CA GLN A 523 2.30 -9.27 -22.90
C GLN A 523 1.51 -8.61 -21.78
N PHE A 524 2.20 -8.36 -20.69
CA PHE A 524 1.70 -7.66 -19.53
C PHE A 524 2.20 -6.24 -19.52
N ASP A 525 1.47 -5.40 -18.81
CA ASP A 525 2.06 -4.18 -18.30
C ASP A 525 3.11 -4.49 -17.24
N GLU A 526 3.96 -3.51 -16.91
CA GLU A 526 4.98 -3.68 -15.88
C GLU A 526 4.67 -2.81 -14.67
N VAL A 527 4.36 -3.47 -13.55
CA VAL A 527 3.98 -2.80 -12.31
C VAL A 527 4.89 -3.28 -11.19
N MET A 528 5.27 -2.35 -10.34
CA MET A 528 6.16 -2.56 -9.20
C MET A 528 5.45 -2.08 -7.96
N LEU A 529 5.73 -2.71 -6.83
CA LEU A 529 5.11 -2.38 -5.56
C LEU A 529 6.14 -2.46 -4.43
N HIS A 530 6.08 -1.46 -3.57
CA HIS A 530 6.66 -1.49 -2.25
C HIS A 530 5.56 -1.63 -1.23
N ILE A 531 5.80 -2.58 -0.34
CA ILE A 531 4.93 -2.88 0.77
C ILE A 531 5.74 -2.61 2.03
N ASN A 532 5.25 -1.70 2.86
CA ASN A 532 5.74 -1.56 4.21
C ASN A 532 4.63 -1.88 5.22
N ILE A 533 4.97 -2.62 6.27
CA ILE A 533 4.03 -2.95 7.34
C ILE A 533 4.66 -2.55 8.66
N THR A 534 3.94 -1.74 9.41
CA THR A 534 4.35 -1.27 10.73
C THR A 534 3.23 -1.36 11.75
N ASP A 535 3.59 -1.30 13.01
CA ASP A 535 2.63 -0.98 14.06
C ASP A 535 2.15 0.47 13.93
N ALA A 536 0.88 0.72 14.23
CA ALA A 536 0.36 2.07 14.37
C ALA A 536 0.38 2.47 15.85
N LEU A 537 1.23 3.45 16.19
CA LEU A 537 1.24 4.04 17.51
C LEU A 537 0.18 5.16 17.56
N PRO A 538 -0.75 5.14 18.54
CA PRO A 538 -1.75 6.20 18.65
C PRO A 538 -1.06 7.55 18.81
N ASN A 539 -1.57 8.56 18.12
CA ASN A 539 -1.10 9.96 18.18
C ASN A 539 0.32 10.19 17.65
N TYR A 540 0.95 9.20 17.02
CA TYR A 540 2.31 9.31 16.48
C TYR A 540 2.49 10.50 15.53
N THR A 541 1.46 10.79 14.72
CA THR A 541 1.48 11.86 13.72
C THR A 541 1.07 13.24 14.25
N SER A 542 0.90 13.38 15.57
CA SER A 542 0.52 14.68 16.14
C SER A 542 1.69 15.65 16.01
N GLN A 543 1.42 16.85 15.50
CA GLN A 543 2.41 17.92 15.32
C GLN A 543 2.97 18.37 16.66
N ILE A 544 2.15 18.41 17.72
CA ILE A 544 2.62 18.68 19.08
C ILE A 544 2.28 17.48 19.95
N GLN A 545 3.28 17.01 20.70
CA GLN A 545 3.19 15.86 21.61
C GLN A 545 3.90 16.22 22.91
N LEU A 546 3.14 16.56 23.95
CA LEU A 546 3.67 16.85 25.27
C LEU A 546 3.25 15.74 26.22
N LYS A 547 4.22 15.01 26.78
CA LYS A 547 3.98 14.01 27.81
C LYS A 547 4.60 14.47 29.11
N MET A 548 3.77 15.01 29.99
CA MET A 548 4.18 15.51 31.30
C MET A 548 3.96 14.42 32.35
N ASN A 549 5.05 13.78 32.77
CA ASN A 549 5.03 12.74 33.81
C ASN A 549 5.37 13.35 35.17
N ASP A 550 4.52 13.11 36.15
CA ASP A 550 4.68 13.52 37.56
C ASP A 550 4.97 15.02 37.77
N VAL A 551 4.41 15.90 36.93
CA VAL A 551 4.65 17.36 37.00
C VAL A 551 3.77 18.07 38.03
N PHE A 552 2.70 17.44 38.48
CA PHE A 552 1.75 18.02 39.43
C PHE A 552 2.02 17.52 40.85
N GLY A 553 1.87 18.40 41.83
CA GLY A 553 1.91 18.02 43.25
C GLY A 553 0.80 17.03 43.63
N VAL A 554 0.98 16.34 44.76
CA VAL A 554 -0.06 15.45 45.31
C VAL A 554 -1.27 16.27 45.69
N ASP A 555 -2.46 15.82 45.26
CA ASP A 555 -3.73 16.55 45.44
C ASP A 555 -3.69 18.01 44.91
N ASP A 556 -2.72 18.33 44.04
CA ASP A 556 -2.55 19.64 43.43
C ASP A 556 -2.71 19.55 41.91
N TYR A 557 -3.18 20.65 41.34
CA TYR A 557 -3.50 20.84 39.94
C TYR A 557 -2.85 22.11 39.36
N LYS A 558 -2.02 22.81 40.15
CA LYS A 558 -1.19 23.91 39.68
C LYS A 558 0.01 23.37 38.91
N LEU A 559 0.22 23.90 37.71
CA LEU A 559 1.43 23.64 36.93
C LEU A 559 2.58 24.48 37.51
N PRO A 560 3.77 23.91 37.75
CA PRO A 560 4.91 24.66 38.26
C PRO A 560 5.50 25.61 37.20
N GLN A 561 5.20 25.39 35.92
CA GLN A 561 5.72 26.14 34.79
C GLN A 561 4.59 26.77 33.95
N ASN A 562 4.88 27.96 33.41
CA ASN A 562 3.96 28.71 32.54
C ASN A 562 4.25 28.51 31.04
N VAL A 563 5.31 27.79 30.71
CA VAL A 563 5.77 27.48 29.35
C VAL A 563 5.74 25.96 29.19
N LEU A 564 4.97 25.47 28.22
CA LEU A 564 4.83 24.06 27.91
C LEU A 564 5.51 23.70 26.59
N LEU A 565 5.51 24.61 25.62
CA LEU A 565 6.08 24.42 24.30
C LEU A 565 7.56 24.79 24.29
N GLN A 566 8.37 24.02 23.56
CA GLN A 566 9.80 24.28 23.42
C GLN A 566 10.08 25.01 22.09
N PRO A 567 11.24 25.68 21.93
CA PRO A 567 11.62 26.28 20.66
C PRO A 567 11.60 25.30 19.47
N SER A 568 11.83 24.01 19.73
CA SER A 568 11.72 22.93 18.75
C SER A 568 10.30 22.72 18.20
N ASP A 569 9.27 23.18 18.90
CA ASP A 569 7.86 23.07 18.47
C ASP A 569 7.40 24.26 17.62
N SER A 570 8.29 25.22 17.33
CA SER A 570 7.95 26.46 16.63
C SER A 570 7.31 26.24 15.24
N ILE A 571 7.75 25.23 14.49
CA ILE A 571 7.17 24.90 13.18
C ILE A 571 5.79 24.29 13.37
N ALA A 572 5.65 23.27 14.21
CA ALA A 572 4.36 22.68 14.57
C ALA A 572 3.33 23.72 15.06
N VAL A 573 3.75 24.72 15.85
CA VAL A 573 2.89 25.83 16.30
C VAL A 573 2.45 26.71 15.14
N LYS A 574 3.35 27.04 14.20
CA LYS A 574 3.00 27.79 12.99
C LYS A 574 1.98 27.04 12.14
N GLU A 575 2.18 25.74 11.93
CA GLU A 575 1.22 24.91 11.19
C GLU A 575 -0.15 24.86 11.88
N PHE A 576 -0.16 24.78 13.21
CA PHE A 576 -1.40 24.87 13.98
C PHE A 576 -2.12 26.21 13.75
N PHE A 577 -1.38 27.31 13.70
CA PHE A 577 -1.94 28.62 13.41
C PHE A 577 -2.46 28.74 11.97
N GLU A 578 -1.72 28.25 10.98
CA GLU A 578 -2.18 28.17 9.58
C GLU A 578 -3.49 27.38 9.50
N ALA A 579 -3.57 26.24 10.19
CA ALA A 579 -4.77 25.42 10.26
C ALA A 579 -5.95 26.13 10.95
N LEU A 580 -5.69 27.03 11.90
CA LEU A 580 -6.71 27.89 12.52
C LEU A 580 -7.11 29.08 11.64
N LEU A 581 -6.26 29.54 10.72
CA LEU A 581 -6.61 30.56 9.73
C LEU A 581 -7.52 29.99 8.64
N ASP A 582 -7.39 28.70 8.32
CA ASP A 582 -8.28 28.03 7.36
C ASP A 582 -9.68 27.82 7.94
N LYS A 583 -10.63 28.65 7.49
CA LYS A 583 -12.04 28.59 7.93
C LYS A 583 -12.76 27.31 7.51
N LYS A 584 -12.27 26.56 6.52
CA LYS A 584 -12.90 25.32 6.04
C LYS A 584 -12.53 24.12 6.90
N LYS A 585 -11.42 24.18 7.62
CA LYS A 585 -10.92 23.10 8.47
C LYS A 585 -11.59 23.16 9.83
N ASP A 586 -12.23 22.10 10.30
CA ASP A 586 -12.84 22.10 11.64
C ASP A 586 -11.80 22.17 12.75
N PHE A 587 -12.11 22.84 13.87
CA PHE A 587 -11.27 22.85 15.06
C PHE A 587 -12.01 22.32 16.28
N ASN A 588 -11.56 21.17 16.78
CA ASN A 588 -12.15 20.44 17.89
C ASN A 588 -11.19 20.39 19.08
N ILE A 589 -11.75 20.46 20.29
CA ILE A 589 -11.00 20.34 21.54
C ILE A 589 -11.58 19.19 22.34
N ILE A 590 -10.71 18.27 22.73
CA ILE A 590 -11.03 17.13 23.57
C ILE A 590 -10.22 17.28 24.86
N ALA A 591 -10.89 17.51 25.98
CA ALA A 591 -10.23 17.57 27.29
C ALA A 591 -10.84 16.50 28.20
N ARG A 592 -9.99 15.65 28.81
CA ARG A 592 -10.44 14.53 29.65
C ARG A 592 -9.70 14.50 30.98
N GLY A 593 -10.46 14.47 32.07
CA GLY A 593 -10.00 14.00 33.39
C GLY A 593 -10.24 12.50 33.49
N GLY A 594 -9.21 11.71 33.23
CA GLY A 594 -9.29 10.25 33.16
C GLY A 594 -9.43 9.56 34.52
N GLY A 595 -9.28 10.28 35.63
CA GLY A 595 -9.18 9.69 36.96
C GLY A 595 -7.94 8.80 37.05
N ILE A 596 -8.10 7.63 37.69
CA ILE A 596 -7.04 6.63 37.82
C ILE A 596 -6.57 6.15 36.45
N GLY A 597 -5.27 6.25 36.21
CA GLY A 597 -4.61 5.70 35.05
C GLY A 597 -4.30 4.21 35.19
N LYS A 598 -4.33 3.49 34.08
CA LYS A 598 -3.82 2.13 33.93
C LYS A 598 -2.83 2.10 32.76
N TRP A 599 -1.68 1.47 32.96
CA TRP A 599 -0.71 1.29 31.88
C TRP A 599 -1.16 0.17 30.94
N LYS A 600 -1.37 0.48 29.66
CA LYS A 600 -1.72 -0.49 28.62
C LYS A 600 -1.14 -0.04 27.27
N ASN A 601 -0.45 -0.94 26.56
CA ASN A 601 0.09 -0.70 25.22
C ASN A 601 0.90 0.61 25.14
N GLU A 602 1.84 0.79 26.07
CA GLU A 602 2.74 1.97 26.18
C GLU A 602 2.06 3.32 26.49
N GLN A 603 0.78 3.31 26.79
CA GLN A 603 0.01 4.50 27.10
C GLN A 603 -0.73 4.35 28.44
N VAL A 604 -1.06 5.50 29.03
CA VAL A 604 -1.96 5.53 30.18
C VAL A 604 -3.38 5.63 29.64
N VAL A 605 -4.18 4.62 29.96
CA VAL A 605 -5.61 4.58 29.65
C VAL A 605 -6.42 4.71 30.93
N ILE A 606 -7.72 5.00 30.82
CA ILE A 606 -8.62 5.07 31.97
C ILE A 606 -8.67 3.68 32.65
N GLY A 607 -8.37 3.66 33.95
CA GLY A 607 -8.45 2.48 34.82
C GLY A 607 -9.83 2.29 35.46
N ASP A 608 -10.03 1.15 36.11
CA ASP A 608 -11.24 0.90 36.90
C ASP A 608 -11.19 1.74 38.18
N GLN A 609 -12.25 2.50 38.48
CA GLN A 609 -12.33 3.31 39.69
C GLN A 609 -12.38 2.44 40.96
N LYS A 610 -12.80 1.18 40.86
CA LYS A 610 -12.82 0.24 42.01
C LYS A 610 -11.42 -0.19 42.46
N SER A 611 -10.36 0.15 41.70
CA SER A 611 -8.99 -0.19 42.06
C SER A 611 -8.28 0.89 42.90
N GLU A 612 -9.01 1.82 43.55
CA GLU A 612 -8.39 2.77 44.48
C GLU A 612 -7.75 2.05 45.67
N ILE A 613 -6.54 2.49 46.03
CA ILE A 613 -5.85 2.10 47.26
C ILE A 613 -5.80 3.28 48.21
N ASP A 614 -5.97 3.04 49.51
CA ASP A 614 -6.02 4.12 50.50
C ASP A 614 -4.64 4.80 50.70
N HIS A 615 -3.55 4.06 50.52
CA HIS A 615 -2.18 4.55 50.71
C HIS A 615 -1.23 3.85 49.73
N TYR A 616 -0.07 4.46 49.48
CA TYR A 616 1.02 3.77 48.79
C TYR A 616 1.46 2.52 49.58
N PRO A 617 1.94 1.46 48.89
CA PRO A 617 2.47 0.26 49.56
C PRO A 617 3.61 0.59 50.55
N GLY A 618 3.66 -0.14 51.66
CA GLY A 618 4.71 0.00 52.68
C GLY A 618 4.17 0.11 54.11
N GLU A 619 4.86 -0.54 55.04
CA GLU A 619 4.49 -0.54 56.47
C GLU A 619 4.89 0.77 57.17
N THR A 620 6.03 1.35 56.78
CA THR A 620 6.55 2.62 57.32
C THR A 620 6.29 3.80 56.39
N ASN A 621 6.30 5.02 56.93
CA ASN A 621 6.14 6.24 56.13
C ASN A 621 7.25 6.42 55.09
N GLU A 622 8.46 5.95 55.38
CA GLU A 622 9.60 5.97 54.45
C GLU A 622 9.36 5.01 53.28
N MET A 623 8.96 3.76 53.54
CA MET A 623 8.62 2.79 52.50
C MET A 623 7.46 3.26 51.60
N ARG A 624 6.48 3.96 52.17
CA ARG A 624 5.37 4.55 51.39
C ARG A 624 5.85 5.68 50.49
N LYS A 625 6.80 6.50 50.96
CA LYS A 625 7.41 7.58 50.18
C LYS A 625 8.28 7.04 49.05
N ASP A 626 8.97 5.94 49.28
CA ASP A 626 9.75 5.24 48.25
C ASP A 626 8.82 4.62 47.20
N SER A 627 7.75 3.94 47.62
CA SER A 627 6.73 3.39 46.71
C SER A 627 6.04 4.47 45.87
N LYS A 628 5.75 5.64 46.44
CA LYS A 628 5.26 6.80 45.67
C LYS A 628 6.22 7.20 44.55
N ASN A 629 7.51 7.11 44.83
CA ASN A 629 8.57 7.47 43.89
C ASN A 629 8.89 6.38 42.87
N ASP A 630 8.28 5.19 43.00
CA ASP A 630 8.40 4.11 42.04
C ASP A 630 7.86 4.54 40.66
N SER A 631 8.59 4.13 39.63
CA SER A 631 8.21 4.20 38.23
C SER A 631 6.78 3.74 37.95
N ILE A 632 6.28 2.72 38.66
CA ILE A 632 4.93 2.15 38.47
C ILE A 632 3.84 3.19 38.77
N PHE A 633 4.00 4.01 39.81
CA PHE A 633 3.05 5.07 40.18
C PHE A 633 3.33 6.37 39.43
N LYS A 634 4.61 6.75 39.30
CA LYS A 634 5.02 7.97 38.59
C LYS A 634 4.52 8.02 37.15
N ARG A 635 4.61 6.91 36.41
CA ARG A 635 4.15 6.86 35.02
C ARG A 635 2.65 7.06 34.86
N LEU A 636 1.85 6.76 35.89
CA LEU A 636 0.39 6.91 35.85
C LEU A 636 -0.05 8.34 36.14
N ARG A 637 0.71 9.07 36.98
CA ARG A 637 0.53 10.51 37.23
C ARG A 637 0.98 11.31 36.00
N SER A 638 0.20 11.25 34.94
CA SER A 638 0.58 11.77 33.63
C SER A 638 -0.45 12.77 33.11
N THR A 639 0.02 13.73 32.33
CA THR A 639 -0.85 14.59 31.51
C THR A 639 -0.27 14.70 30.13
N GLU A 640 -1.09 14.40 29.14
CA GLU A 640 -0.70 14.28 27.75
C GLU A 640 -1.44 15.35 26.94
N VAL A 641 -0.71 16.04 26.07
CA VAL A 641 -1.26 17.03 25.12
C VAL A 641 -0.87 16.62 23.71
N TYR A 642 -1.87 16.54 22.83
CA TYR A 642 -1.69 16.24 21.42
C TYR A 642 -2.37 17.31 20.57
N ILE A 643 -1.66 17.88 19.60
CA ILE A 643 -2.27 18.69 18.53
C ILE A 643 -2.09 17.94 17.23
N LYS A 644 -3.21 17.59 16.60
CA LYS A 644 -3.28 16.89 15.32
C LYS A 644 -3.86 17.79 14.25
N ILE A 645 -3.22 17.82 13.10
CA ILE A 645 -3.57 18.65 11.96
C ILE A 645 -3.76 17.75 10.75
N ASP A 646 -4.94 17.11 10.67
CA ASP A 646 -5.28 16.20 9.58
C ASP A 646 -6.37 16.83 8.70
N ARG A 647 -7.44 16.10 8.39
CA ARG A 647 -8.66 16.64 7.76
C ARG A 647 -9.41 17.62 8.66
N SER A 648 -9.19 17.50 9.98
CA SER A 648 -9.62 18.46 11.00
C SER A 648 -8.47 18.75 11.94
N THR A 649 -8.49 19.91 12.57
CA THR A 649 -7.56 20.27 13.64
C THR A 649 -8.15 19.80 14.97
N CYS A 650 -7.39 19.02 15.74
CA CYS A 650 -7.81 18.53 17.06
C CYS A 650 -6.76 18.85 18.11
N LEU A 651 -7.16 19.51 19.19
CA LEU A 651 -6.37 19.67 20.41
C LEU A 651 -6.92 18.71 21.47
N GLU A 652 -6.11 17.74 21.87
CA GLU A 652 -6.48 16.72 22.83
C GLU A 652 -5.62 16.83 24.10
N ILE A 653 -6.26 16.82 25.26
CA ILE A 653 -5.62 16.85 26.58
C ILE A 653 -6.21 15.73 27.42
N ASN A 654 -5.36 14.81 27.88
CA ASN A 654 -5.75 13.72 28.77
C ASN A 654 -4.92 13.79 30.05
N SER A 655 -5.57 13.81 31.21
CA SER A 655 -4.88 13.82 32.50
C SER A 655 -5.30 12.64 33.35
N TYR A 656 -4.33 12.06 34.06
CA TYR A 656 -4.50 10.86 34.87
C TYR A 656 -3.85 11.03 36.26
N THR A 657 -4.41 10.34 37.25
CA THR A 657 -3.83 10.14 38.57
C THR A 657 -3.32 8.71 38.72
N ASP A 658 -2.54 8.45 39.75
CA ASP A 658 -2.26 7.07 40.16
C ASP A 658 -3.46 6.50 40.94
N PRO A 659 -3.44 5.22 41.36
CA PRO A 659 -4.60 4.61 42.02
C PRO A 659 -4.71 4.99 43.50
N VAL A 660 -3.84 5.83 44.07
CA VAL A 660 -3.98 6.24 45.46
C VAL A 660 -5.15 7.21 45.58
N ARG A 661 -6.01 7.02 46.60
CA ARG A 661 -7.16 7.90 46.82
C ARG A 661 -6.70 9.35 47.04
N SER A 662 -7.20 10.24 46.19
CA SER A 662 -6.96 11.69 46.31
C SER A 662 -7.91 12.34 47.32
N ASN A 663 -7.38 13.24 48.15
CA ASN A 663 -8.17 14.06 49.08
C ASN A 663 -8.67 15.37 48.44
N PHE A 664 -8.49 15.52 47.12
CA PHE A 664 -8.82 16.74 46.41
C PHE A 664 -10.32 17.06 46.48
N LYS A 665 -10.62 18.33 46.78
CA LYS A 665 -11.99 18.88 46.77
C LYS A 665 -12.06 20.06 45.81
N PRO A 666 -13.07 20.13 44.93
CA PRO A 666 -13.27 21.28 44.04
C PRO A 666 -13.44 22.58 44.83
N ILE A 667 -12.94 23.67 44.27
CA ILE A 667 -12.99 25.00 44.92
C ILE A 667 -14.36 25.65 44.74
N SER A 668 -15.01 25.42 43.60
CA SER A 668 -16.32 25.99 43.29
C SER A 668 -17.46 25.19 43.94
N SER A 669 -18.42 25.89 44.55
CA SER A 669 -19.63 25.29 45.12
C SER A 669 -20.45 24.52 44.10
N ASP A 670 -20.45 24.95 42.83
CA ASP A 670 -21.18 24.27 41.77
C ASP A 670 -20.48 22.97 41.35
N LEU A 671 -19.14 22.96 41.35
CA LEU A 671 -18.37 21.76 41.06
C LEU A 671 -18.44 20.73 42.20
N ILE A 672 -18.59 21.18 43.45
CA ILE A 672 -18.90 20.29 44.59
C ILE A 672 -20.26 19.62 44.39
N LYS A 673 -21.29 20.35 43.92
CA LYS A 673 -22.60 19.76 43.60
C LYS A 673 -22.49 18.75 42.47
N VAL A 674 -21.76 19.06 41.40
CA VAL A 674 -21.53 18.12 40.29
C VAL A 674 -20.82 16.86 40.78
N GLN A 675 -19.79 16.99 41.61
CA GLN A 675 -19.08 15.85 42.19
C GLN A 675 -20.02 14.93 42.96
N ARG A 676 -20.93 15.49 43.77
CA ARG A 676 -21.91 14.70 44.54
C ARG A 676 -22.98 14.07 43.65
N ASN A 677 -23.53 14.83 42.70
CA ASN A 677 -24.63 14.36 41.85
C ASN A 677 -24.22 13.19 40.92
N TYR A 678 -22.95 13.14 40.52
CA TYR A 678 -22.42 12.10 39.64
C TYR A 678 -21.47 11.14 40.36
N GLU A 679 -21.41 11.21 41.70
CA GLU A 679 -20.56 10.35 42.55
C GLU A 679 -19.09 10.29 42.10
N LEU A 680 -18.54 11.44 41.69
CA LEU A 680 -17.18 11.51 41.15
C LEU A 680 -16.12 11.41 42.26
N SER A 681 -15.10 10.58 42.05
CA SER A 681 -13.98 10.43 42.99
C SER A 681 -13.10 11.68 43.06
N GLY A 682 -12.31 11.81 44.14
CA GLY A 682 -11.30 12.86 44.26
C GLY A 682 -10.30 12.81 43.10
N ASN A 683 -9.91 11.60 42.67
CA ASN A 683 -9.01 11.35 41.54
C ASN A 683 -9.60 11.83 40.20
N GLN A 684 -10.89 11.58 39.96
CA GLN A 684 -11.59 12.07 38.78
C GLN A 684 -11.65 13.60 38.75
N MET A 685 -11.99 14.24 39.87
CA MET A 685 -12.02 15.69 39.94
C MET A 685 -10.61 16.31 39.82
N LEU A 686 -9.61 15.73 40.48
CA LEU A 686 -8.23 16.20 40.42
C LEU A 686 -7.68 16.16 38.98
N SER A 687 -7.84 15.03 38.29
CA SER A 687 -7.43 14.92 36.88
C SER A 687 -8.19 15.88 35.96
N ALA A 688 -9.48 16.14 36.20
CA ALA A 688 -10.24 17.14 35.44
C ALA A 688 -9.68 18.55 35.64
N TYR A 689 -9.33 18.92 36.87
CA TYR A 689 -8.69 20.20 37.17
C TYR A 689 -7.30 20.31 36.54
N ARG A 690 -6.50 19.23 36.53
CA ARG A 690 -5.19 19.20 35.86
C ARG A 690 -5.34 19.41 34.35
N ALA A 691 -6.27 18.70 33.70
CA ALA A 691 -6.56 18.89 32.29
C ALA A 691 -7.01 20.34 31.98
N TYR A 692 -7.86 20.93 32.83
CA TYR A 692 -8.25 22.33 32.74
C TYR A 692 -7.06 23.29 32.85
N THR A 693 -6.21 23.14 33.87
CA THR A 693 -5.03 24.01 34.06
C THR A 693 -4.10 23.92 32.87
N THR A 694 -3.82 22.71 32.37
CA THR A 694 -3.01 22.52 31.17
C THR A 694 -3.61 23.23 29.97
N LEU A 695 -4.92 23.10 29.74
CA LEU A 695 -5.60 23.81 28.65
C LEU A 695 -5.50 25.34 28.80
N LYS A 696 -5.65 25.84 30.03
CA LYS A 696 -5.54 27.27 30.36
C LYS A 696 -4.12 27.81 30.14
N THR A 697 -3.11 27.08 30.58
CA THR A 697 -1.70 27.45 30.36
C THR A 697 -1.37 27.46 28.88
N LEU A 698 -1.73 26.39 28.16
CA LEU A 698 -1.50 26.29 26.72
C LEU A 698 -2.21 27.39 25.93
N LYS A 699 -3.45 27.74 26.29
CA LYS A 699 -4.18 28.88 25.72
C LYS A 699 -3.38 30.18 25.83
N ASN A 700 -2.87 30.48 27.02
CA ASN A 700 -2.15 31.73 27.27
C ASN A 700 -0.84 31.77 26.47
N GLU A 701 -0.10 30.67 26.47
CA GLU A 701 1.13 30.53 25.71
C GLU A 701 0.90 30.65 24.19
N LEU A 702 -0.08 29.94 23.63
CA LEU A 702 -0.43 30.03 22.21
C LEU A 702 -0.90 31.42 21.80
N ASN A 703 -1.61 32.15 22.67
CA ASN A 703 -2.00 33.53 22.37
C ASN A 703 -0.79 34.47 22.24
N ILE A 704 0.23 34.28 23.09
CA ILE A 704 1.49 35.04 23.01
C ILE A 704 2.24 34.66 21.72
N LEU A 705 2.37 33.35 21.45
CA LEU A 705 3.06 32.86 20.26
C LEU A 705 2.37 33.31 18.96
N ALA A 706 1.04 33.38 18.92
CA ALA A 706 0.29 33.88 17.77
C ALA A 706 0.66 35.35 17.47
N GLY A 707 0.80 36.18 18.49
CA GLY A 707 1.25 37.57 18.33
C GLY A 707 2.70 37.69 17.86
N ASN A 708 3.54 36.70 18.15
CA ASN A 708 4.95 36.68 17.75
C ASN A 708 5.17 36.09 16.34
N TYR A 709 4.37 35.12 15.92
CA TYR A 709 4.61 34.36 14.68
C TYR A 709 3.79 34.82 13.49
N LEU A 710 2.70 35.55 13.70
CA LEU A 710 1.79 35.98 12.64
C LEU A 710 1.75 37.50 12.52
N THR A 711 1.19 37.99 11.42
CA THR A 711 0.82 39.40 11.32
C THR A 711 -0.27 39.74 12.35
N ARG A 712 -0.39 41.02 12.72
CA ARG A 712 -1.36 41.48 13.73
C ARG A 712 -2.81 41.08 13.37
N GLU A 713 -3.17 41.14 12.10
CA GLU A 713 -4.50 40.78 11.62
C GLU A 713 -4.78 39.28 11.69
N GLU A 714 -3.80 38.45 11.31
CA GLU A 714 -3.90 37.00 11.39
C GLU A 714 -3.89 36.51 12.84
N ALA A 715 -3.03 37.08 13.68
CA ALA A 715 -2.97 36.79 15.10
C ALA A 715 -4.33 37.02 15.77
N ALA A 716 -4.99 38.14 15.49
CA ALA A 716 -6.32 38.43 16.03
C ALA A 716 -7.36 37.35 15.64
N LYS A 717 -7.34 36.89 14.39
CA LYS A 717 -8.24 35.82 13.91
C LYS A 717 -7.98 34.49 14.59
N VAL A 718 -6.71 34.10 14.70
CA VAL A 718 -6.30 32.84 15.36
C VAL A 718 -6.66 32.87 16.85
N ILE A 719 -6.34 33.96 17.55
CA ILE A 719 -6.62 34.14 18.97
C ILE A 719 -8.13 34.09 19.24
N ASP A 720 -8.95 34.80 18.44
CA ASP A 720 -10.41 34.76 18.60
C ASP A 720 -10.96 33.35 18.41
N ARG A 721 -10.54 32.66 17.34
CA ARG A 721 -10.98 31.30 17.05
C ARG A 721 -10.58 30.31 18.15
N LEU A 722 -9.33 30.34 18.60
CA LEU A 722 -8.80 29.51 19.67
C LEU A 722 -9.56 29.75 20.98
N ASN A 723 -9.68 31.00 21.39
CA ASN A 723 -10.34 31.38 22.63
C ASN A 723 -11.84 31.04 22.62
N LYS A 724 -12.52 31.26 21.49
CA LYS A 724 -13.93 30.89 21.31
C LYS A 724 -14.13 29.39 21.41
N ALA A 725 -13.29 28.58 20.77
CA ALA A 725 -13.33 27.13 20.86
C ALA A 725 -13.10 26.63 22.30
N ILE A 726 -12.06 27.15 22.98
CA ILE A 726 -11.76 26.79 24.38
C ILE A 726 -12.91 27.21 25.30
N SER A 727 -13.50 28.39 25.11
CA SER A 727 -14.61 28.85 25.95
C SER A 727 -15.87 27.98 25.86
N LYS A 728 -16.03 27.27 24.73
CA LYS A 728 -17.14 26.34 24.45
C LYS A 728 -16.80 24.89 24.81
N SER A 729 -15.52 24.59 25.08
CA SER A 729 -15.09 23.23 25.38
C SER A 729 -15.63 22.76 26.73
N LYS A 730 -15.62 21.44 26.88
CA LYS A 730 -15.98 20.75 28.13
C LYS A 730 -14.86 19.80 28.48
N VAL A 731 -14.59 19.65 29.77
CA VAL A 731 -13.71 18.61 30.32
C VAL A 731 -14.59 17.42 30.68
N THR A 732 -14.40 16.30 29.98
CA THR A 732 -15.07 15.04 30.29
C THR A 732 -14.49 14.46 31.57
N VAL A 733 -15.35 14.03 32.50
CA VAL A 733 -14.96 13.43 33.78
C VAL A 733 -15.98 12.36 34.15
N GLY A 734 -15.54 11.10 34.22
CA GLY A 734 -16.42 9.96 34.46
C GLY A 734 -17.61 9.94 33.48
N PRO A 735 -18.86 9.80 33.97
CA PRO A 735 -20.06 9.77 33.15
C PRO A 735 -20.57 11.17 32.70
N THR A 736 -19.89 12.26 33.07
CA THR A 736 -20.37 13.63 32.82
C THR A 736 -19.31 14.51 32.14
N SER A 737 -19.64 15.76 31.86
CA SER A 737 -18.72 16.74 31.29
C SER A 737 -18.97 18.14 31.84
N ILE A 738 -17.90 18.80 32.26
CA ILE A 738 -17.95 20.11 32.93
C ILE A 738 -17.51 21.19 31.95
N LYS A 739 -18.28 22.27 31.80
CA LYS A 739 -17.93 23.39 30.90
C LYS A 739 -16.64 24.05 31.36
N TYR A 740 -15.76 24.43 30.43
CA TYR A 740 -14.49 25.12 30.73
C TYR A 740 -14.67 26.33 31.66
N LYS A 741 -15.72 27.13 31.45
CA LYS A 741 -16.02 28.33 32.27
C LYS A 741 -16.44 28.04 33.72
N ALA A 742 -16.75 26.79 34.06
CA ALA A 742 -17.17 26.41 35.42
C ALA A 742 -15.98 26.13 36.36
N PHE A 743 -14.77 25.97 35.79
CA PHE A 743 -13.50 25.86 36.51
C PHE A 743 -12.84 27.23 36.65
#